data_AF-C6LAU7-F1
#
_entry.id   AF-C6LAU7-F1
#
_cell.length_a   1.000
_cell.length_b   1.000
_cell.length_c   1.000
_cell.angle_alpha   90.00
_cell.angle_beta   90.00
_cell.angle_gamma   90.00
#
_symmetry.space_group_name_H-M   'P 1'
#
loop_
_entity.id
_entity.type
_entity.pdbx_description
1 polymer ?
#
loop_
_entity_poly.entity_id
_entity_poly.type
_entity_poly.pdbx_seq_one_letter_code
_entity_poly.pdbx_strand_id
1 'polypeptide(L)'
;MPGIWFGMWNEVNTGSTWQDLNNKIIRGLQQKERKGEMVMKLNKVKLTAMAMSVMMAMSSMSAVTFAEENVTEAATETVTEATVDAQAEEVAEETVAANPPAATKTYVGLRVEDARNNVVKVMWSDGKETDPLNISVVTKPATCNSLENRTYTVEYAEGKTDVISADIQGTILKDHQWGETYKEVIIAAGCETWGVTVEMRKCAVCGKTEQAGKWDVEPEGHSVSSWSFIKYLVAGDKYDGEEVDAVNTKLVNGQPALIDTTKEGFYIKVSEGVCTKCGKNDTKLERVRIEAEQISRTEVKNTVNIDEAKTAAAFGKNSFADVTADMLKASPNLIVFKDCLKAGSYQVYYYYQTNINNPRIETVTIDAPHHSEVKKVVFVNSADRAKCTVTGTTVVNNTCNEDIRYYINTTCRNCNMDRNSEEMIAKPQGPHKVDQSVKRYMDTHITDGILDSYEGMMTWLKANNKSQYVSVETTATCTENGTTTVTLLCTTCKEPTDTVYTAKTDMFNHYSITKNAVVEMKESTCEEKGYIISADKCDLCGKELSNRVKKEVKRLAHTNEIGINDNGTSQGTKTVLDGTTTVELVGDVLVDTNGETLKLNGQFITPNQLVKIASGTLAVKVYNNCSTCGNNKQDITAAQALTMKITSIKKETELKAGSITLDVQVEGVDAKGQKKVISKQFTADYFTNAVSYLDRKDTLKLNGLHLEDGKFNYYKDGVIDTTFKGLVDYNGSLFYVENGTVATGVNGAKLINNKWYFLAYGMVQTQYVGLTTYQGKAFYVQNGIIDTNVGGLVEFDGRKFAVASGRIIDEYSGLWQDPASEKWYYLVRGQVTDKTTLVLYDGAWFYVIDGRLASDFTGTVNYDGAKFNVVKGQVYGQA
;
A
#
# COMPACT_ATOMS: atom_id res chain seq x y z
N MET A 1 27.40 -84.53 -11.02
CA MET A 1 27.15 -85.85 -10.40
C MET A 1 26.02 -85.71 -9.37
N PRO A 2 25.30 -86.80 -9.02
CA PRO A 2 23.95 -86.71 -8.47
C PRO A 2 23.89 -86.67 -6.93
N GLY A 3 22.70 -86.38 -6.37
CA GLY A 3 22.47 -86.35 -4.92
C GLY A 3 21.05 -85.96 -4.47
N ILE A 4 20.01 -86.40 -5.16
CA ILE A 4 18.60 -86.23 -4.72
C ILE A 4 18.16 -87.53 -4.02
N TRP A 5 17.54 -87.43 -2.83
CA TRP A 5 16.44 -88.28 -2.26
C TRP A 5 16.42 -88.16 -0.72
N PHE A 6 15.31 -88.24 0.02
CA PHE A 6 13.85 -88.10 -0.26
C PHE A 6 13.09 -88.06 1.10
N GLY A 7 11.75 -88.01 1.11
CA GLY A 7 10.90 -88.16 2.31
C GLY A 7 10.16 -86.87 2.71
N MET A 8 9.15 -86.41 1.96
CA MET A 8 7.76 -86.90 1.88
C MET A 8 6.89 -86.47 3.07
N TRP A 9 6.01 -85.46 2.89
CA TRP A 9 4.55 -85.59 2.58
C TRP A 9 3.71 -85.43 3.87
N ASN A 10 2.51 -84.84 3.93
CA ASN A 10 1.56 -84.26 2.96
C ASN A 10 0.87 -83.01 3.61
N GLU A 11 0.01 -82.18 3.00
CA GLU A 11 -0.67 -82.07 1.70
C GLU A 11 -0.93 -80.53 1.44
N VAL A 12 -0.83 -79.97 0.22
CA VAL A 12 -1.94 -79.68 -0.74
C VAL A 12 -3.03 -78.75 -0.13
N ASN A 13 -3.47 -77.61 -0.71
CA ASN A 13 -3.23 -76.86 -1.96
C ASN A 13 -3.83 -75.42 -1.77
N THR A 14 -3.74 -74.37 -2.62
CA THR A 14 -3.14 -74.07 -3.94
C THR A 14 -3.05 -72.54 -4.12
N GLY A 15 -2.24 -72.06 -5.06
CA GLY A 15 -2.64 -70.91 -5.90
C GLY A 15 -2.21 -69.49 -5.48
N SER A 16 -0.90 -69.21 -5.51
CA SER A 16 -0.38 -67.83 -5.51
C SER A 16 -0.84 -67.06 -6.76
N THR A 17 -1.60 -65.98 -6.58
CA THR A 17 -2.12 -65.15 -7.69
C THR A 17 -1.21 -63.96 -8.03
N TRP A 18 -1.54 -63.31 -9.15
CA TRP A 18 -0.85 -62.21 -9.82
C TRP A 18 -0.42 -60.96 -9.00
N GLN A 19 -0.78 -60.88 -7.71
CA GLN A 19 -0.61 -59.67 -6.89
C GLN A 19 0.86 -59.39 -6.51
N ASP A 20 1.66 -60.42 -6.27
CA ASP A 20 3.07 -60.25 -5.82
C ASP A 20 4.00 -59.64 -6.89
N LEU A 21 3.68 -59.81 -8.18
CA LEU A 21 4.45 -59.17 -9.25
C LEU A 21 4.14 -57.67 -9.33
N ASN A 22 2.88 -57.30 -9.16
CA ASN A 22 2.41 -55.91 -9.22
C ASN A 22 2.98 -55.07 -8.06
N ASN A 23 3.04 -55.67 -6.86
CA ASN A 23 3.60 -55.04 -5.66
C ASN A 23 5.10 -54.67 -5.77
N LYS A 24 5.87 -55.32 -6.66
CA LYS A 24 7.28 -54.95 -6.93
C LYS A 24 7.42 -53.78 -7.90
N ILE A 25 6.49 -53.61 -8.84
CA ILE A 25 6.51 -52.50 -9.81
C ILE A 25 6.06 -51.19 -9.13
N ILE A 26 4.99 -51.25 -8.33
CA ILE A 26 4.42 -50.07 -7.64
C ILE A 26 5.44 -49.43 -6.67
N ARG A 27 6.20 -50.25 -5.93
CA ARG A 27 7.28 -49.76 -5.06
C ARG A 27 8.47 -49.13 -5.80
N GLY A 28 8.61 -49.36 -7.11
CA GLY A 28 9.67 -48.77 -7.93
C GLY A 28 9.38 -47.33 -8.41
N LEU A 29 8.12 -46.89 -8.40
CA LEU A 29 7.71 -45.60 -8.96
C LEU A 29 7.52 -44.49 -7.92
N GLN A 30 7.23 -44.83 -6.65
CA GLN A 30 6.94 -43.84 -5.58
C GLN A 30 8.17 -43.15 -4.97
N GLN A 31 9.35 -43.19 -5.62
CA GLN A 31 10.60 -42.63 -5.07
C GLN A 31 11.19 -41.43 -5.84
N LYS A 32 10.44 -40.86 -6.79
CA LYS A 32 10.70 -39.52 -7.35
C LYS A 32 9.44 -38.66 -7.22
N GLU A 33 9.66 -37.34 -7.21
CA GLU A 33 8.64 -36.28 -7.06
C GLU A 33 8.05 -36.10 -5.65
N ARG A 34 8.92 -35.68 -4.71
CA ARG A 34 8.53 -34.84 -3.57
C ARG A 34 9.21 -33.46 -3.63
N LYS A 35 8.56 -32.52 -4.29
CA LYS A 35 8.60 -31.06 -4.04
C LYS A 35 7.26 -30.49 -4.50
N GLY A 36 6.62 -29.67 -3.67
CA GLY A 36 5.22 -29.32 -3.86
C GLY A 36 5.00 -28.03 -4.64
N GLU A 37 4.06 -28.09 -5.59
CA GLU A 37 3.25 -26.97 -6.07
C GLU A 37 1.91 -27.56 -6.55
N MET A 38 0.78 -27.04 -6.07
CA MET A 38 -0.53 -27.68 -6.29
C MET A 38 -1.17 -27.24 -7.61
N VAL A 39 -0.57 -27.63 -8.73
CA VAL A 39 -1.06 -27.31 -10.07
C VAL A 39 -1.84 -28.48 -10.65
N MET A 40 -3.15 -28.52 -10.40
CA MET A 40 -4.08 -29.42 -11.09
C MET A 40 -4.92 -28.68 -12.14
N LYS A 41 -5.16 -29.35 -13.27
CA LYS A 41 -5.54 -28.69 -14.54
C LYS A 41 -7.06 -28.64 -14.70
N LEU A 42 -7.58 -27.54 -15.25
CA LEU A 42 -8.98 -27.46 -15.70
C LEU A 42 -9.29 -28.60 -16.68
N ASN A 43 -10.44 -29.25 -16.51
CA ASN A 43 -11.07 -30.03 -17.57
C ASN A 43 -12.42 -29.40 -17.93
N LYS A 44 -12.53 -28.84 -19.14
CA LYS A 44 -13.73 -28.12 -19.62
C LYS A 44 -14.71 -29.07 -20.30
N VAL A 45 -15.75 -29.52 -19.60
CA VAL A 45 -16.94 -30.07 -20.27
C VAL A 45 -18.22 -29.40 -19.76
N LYS A 46 -18.79 -28.61 -20.68
CA LYS A 46 -20.21 -28.40 -20.98
C LYS A 46 -21.25 -29.05 -20.06
N LEU A 47 -22.39 -28.34 -19.94
CA LEU A 47 -23.74 -28.92 -19.85
C LEU A 47 -23.87 -30.01 -18.73
N THR A 48 -24.57 -29.79 -17.61
CA THR A 48 -25.91 -29.15 -17.50
C THR A 48 -26.24 -29.05 -15.89
N ALA A 49 -27.04 -28.30 -15.01
CA ALA A 49 -28.10 -27.20 -14.71
C ALA A 49 -29.54 -27.41 -14.03
N MET A 50 -30.30 -26.39 -13.54
CA MET A 50 -31.01 -26.32 -12.19
C MET A 50 -32.59 -26.41 -11.96
N ALA A 51 -33.01 -26.46 -10.66
CA ALA A 51 -34.12 -25.72 -9.95
C ALA A 51 -35.61 -26.18 -9.66
N MET A 52 -36.26 -25.27 -8.91
CA MET A 52 -37.62 -25.03 -8.38
C MET A 52 -38.90 -25.56 -9.11
N SER A 53 -40.11 -25.55 -8.53
CA SER A 53 -40.65 -25.00 -7.24
C SER A 53 -42.04 -25.66 -6.92
N VAL A 54 -42.90 -24.97 -6.12
CA VAL A 54 -44.41 -24.94 -6.15
C VAL A 54 -45.11 -25.73 -5.02
N MET A 55 -46.06 -25.20 -4.21
CA MET A 55 -46.74 -23.88 -4.17
C MET A 55 -47.16 -23.38 -2.74
N MET A 56 -47.62 -22.13 -2.72
CA MET A 56 -48.17 -21.22 -1.68
C MET A 56 -49.48 -21.65 -0.97
N ALA A 57 -49.87 -20.93 0.11
CA ALA A 57 -51.20 -20.29 0.36
C ALA A 57 -51.36 -19.85 1.86
N MET A 58 -52.22 -18.93 2.34
CA MET A 58 -52.93 -17.71 1.85
C MET A 58 -53.58 -16.96 3.06
N SER A 59 -54.02 -15.68 2.91
CA SER A 59 -55.08 -14.95 3.70
C SER A 59 -54.85 -14.66 5.22
N SER A 60 -55.46 -13.64 5.90
CA SER A 60 -56.22 -12.42 5.52
C SER A 60 -56.58 -11.50 6.73
N MET A 61 -56.72 -10.16 6.50
CA MET A 61 -57.59 -9.18 7.25
C MET A 61 -57.25 -8.84 8.74
N SER A 62 -57.65 -7.70 9.36
CA SER A 62 -58.35 -6.45 8.93
C SER A 62 -58.02 -5.23 9.86
N ALA A 63 -58.49 -4.01 9.51
CA ALA A 63 -58.11 -2.69 10.05
C ALA A 63 -58.84 -2.19 11.33
N VAL A 64 -58.44 -1.00 11.85
CA VAL A 64 -59.27 0.10 12.46
C VAL A 64 -58.40 1.39 12.68
N THR A 65 -59.02 2.57 12.85
CA THR A 65 -58.42 3.94 13.00
C THR A 65 -58.25 4.37 14.49
N PHE A 66 -57.97 5.60 14.98
CA PHE A 66 -58.12 7.04 14.63
C PHE A 66 -57.18 7.91 15.53
N ALA A 67 -56.98 9.26 15.45
CA ALA A 67 -57.40 10.33 14.53
C ALA A 67 -56.41 11.54 14.47
N GLU A 68 -56.49 12.50 15.42
CA GLU A 68 -55.92 13.88 15.42
C GLU A 68 -55.12 14.13 16.75
N GLU A 69 -54.27 15.14 16.99
CA GLU A 69 -54.38 16.61 16.78
C GLU A 69 -52.99 17.34 16.90
N ASN A 70 -52.86 18.59 16.39
CA ASN A 70 -52.18 19.83 16.90
C ASN A 70 -50.98 19.80 17.92
N VAL A 71 -50.01 20.75 18.00
CA VAL A 71 -49.64 21.97 17.23
C VAL A 71 -48.19 22.47 17.57
N THR A 72 -47.58 23.25 16.65
CA THR A 72 -46.32 24.09 16.64
C THR A 72 -45.32 24.19 17.83
N GLU A 73 -44.02 24.28 17.48
CA GLU A 73 -42.95 25.18 18.01
C GLU A 73 -42.59 25.14 19.53
N ALA A 74 -41.38 25.46 20.03
CA ALA A 74 -39.98 25.55 19.54
C ALA A 74 -39.08 25.56 20.82
N ALA A 75 -37.78 25.86 20.93
CA ALA A 75 -36.67 26.28 20.04
C ALA A 75 -35.32 25.89 20.73
N THR A 76 -34.15 26.06 20.10
CA THR A 76 -32.84 26.04 20.80
C THR A 76 -31.69 26.59 19.94
N GLU A 77 -30.90 27.55 20.44
CA GLU A 77 -29.42 27.48 20.46
C GLU A 77 -28.71 28.70 21.09
N THR A 78 -27.68 28.42 21.91
CA THR A 78 -26.48 29.25 22.20
C THR A 78 -26.57 30.62 22.91
N VAL A 79 -25.45 31.02 23.53
CA VAL A 79 -25.24 32.26 24.31
C VAL A 79 -23.80 32.76 24.13
N THR A 80 -23.67 33.96 23.54
CA THR A 80 -22.64 35.05 23.67
C THR A 80 -21.11 34.73 23.75
N GLU A 81 -20.13 35.66 23.59
CA GLU A 81 -20.14 37.14 23.63
C GLU A 81 -18.93 37.82 22.92
N ALA A 82 -19.16 39.01 22.33
CA ALA A 82 -18.30 40.24 22.30
C ALA A 82 -16.84 40.27 21.72
N THR A 83 -16.27 41.40 21.22
CA THR A 83 -16.73 42.74 20.71
C THR A 83 -15.64 43.35 19.77
N VAL A 84 -15.80 44.61 19.28
CA VAL A 84 -15.20 45.14 18.03
C VAL A 84 -14.75 46.64 18.10
N ASP A 85 -13.78 47.02 17.24
CA ASP A 85 -13.37 48.36 16.73
C ASP A 85 -12.64 49.44 17.60
N ALA A 86 -12.10 50.47 16.91
CA ALA A 86 -11.18 51.52 17.42
C ALA A 86 -11.21 52.85 16.61
N GLN A 87 -10.85 54.01 17.23
CA GLN A 87 -10.40 55.28 16.61
C GLN A 87 -9.82 56.29 17.67
N ALA A 88 -9.49 57.55 17.32
CA ALA A 88 -8.55 58.47 18.02
C ALA A 88 -9.20 59.71 18.73
N GLU A 89 -8.61 60.88 19.11
CA GLU A 89 -7.38 61.64 18.70
C GLU A 89 -6.82 62.60 19.82
N GLU A 90 -6.44 63.87 19.55
CA GLU A 90 -5.60 64.81 20.37
C GLU A 90 -6.29 65.91 21.26
N VAL A 91 -5.51 66.64 22.10
CA VAL A 91 -5.40 68.16 22.26
C VAL A 91 -4.51 68.58 23.51
N ALA A 92 -4.02 69.84 23.65
CA ALA A 92 -2.84 70.26 24.50
C ALA A 92 -2.84 71.68 25.23
N GLU A 93 -1.75 72.01 25.97
CA GLU A 93 -1.19 73.31 26.55
C GLU A 93 -1.99 74.18 27.58
N GLU A 94 -1.50 75.16 28.39
CA GLU A 94 -0.17 75.87 28.67
C GLU A 94 0.10 75.93 30.24
N THR A 95 0.82 76.77 31.04
CA THR A 95 1.44 78.16 31.21
C THR A 95 2.64 78.07 32.23
N VAL A 96 3.56 79.01 32.60
CA VAL A 96 3.78 80.50 32.70
C VAL A 96 3.21 81.17 34.00
N ALA A 97 3.86 82.04 34.83
CA ALA A 97 5.12 82.85 34.88
C ALA A 97 5.90 82.69 36.26
N ALA A 98 6.63 83.60 36.98
CA ALA A 98 6.91 85.08 37.02
C ALA A 98 8.27 85.49 37.74
N ASN A 99 8.34 86.62 38.49
CA ASN A 99 9.55 87.31 39.11
C ASN A 99 9.06 88.37 40.18
N PRO A 100 9.83 89.21 40.94
CA PRO A 100 11.26 89.31 41.38
C PRO A 100 11.34 89.29 42.97
N PRO A 101 11.93 90.18 43.84
CA PRO A 101 12.95 91.29 43.78
C PRO A 101 13.96 91.46 45.00
N ALA A 102 14.69 92.59 45.03
CA ALA A 102 15.28 93.32 46.19
C ALA A 102 16.64 92.91 46.86
N ALA A 103 17.28 93.91 47.51
CA ALA A 103 18.69 94.00 47.93
C ALA A 103 19.28 92.84 48.77
N THR A 104 20.46 92.33 48.36
CA THR A 104 21.13 91.18 49.01
C THR A 104 22.65 91.29 49.08
N LYS A 105 23.23 90.72 50.15
CA LYS A 105 24.64 90.33 50.27
C LYS A 105 25.14 89.63 49.00
N THR A 106 26.29 90.03 48.45
CA THR A 106 26.86 89.37 47.27
C THR A 106 27.69 88.16 47.66
N TYR A 107 27.50 87.09 46.90
CA TYR A 107 28.27 85.86 46.99
C TYR A 107 29.67 86.06 46.36
N VAL A 108 30.70 85.39 46.90
CA VAL A 108 32.11 85.56 46.50
C VAL A 108 32.77 84.26 46.05
N GLY A 109 32.39 83.11 46.61
CA GLY A 109 32.98 81.82 46.27
C GLY A 109 32.65 80.72 47.26
N LEU A 110 33.04 79.48 46.94
CA LEU A 110 33.01 78.34 47.85
C LEU A 110 34.39 78.08 48.45
N ARG A 111 34.44 77.45 49.62
CA ARG A 111 35.64 76.75 50.10
C ARG A 111 35.25 75.34 50.55
N VAL A 112 35.89 74.32 49.98
CA VAL A 112 35.84 72.95 50.53
C VAL A 112 36.68 72.94 51.81
N GLU A 113 36.07 72.57 52.93
CA GLU A 113 36.70 72.49 54.25
C GLU A 113 37.19 71.07 54.53
N ASP A 114 36.38 70.06 54.19
CA ASP A 114 36.77 68.66 54.20
C ASP A 114 36.15 67.93 53.00
N ALA A 115 36.98 67.56 52.02
CA ALA A 115 36.55 66.86 50.81
C ALA A 115 36.18 65.38 51.05
N ARG A 116 36.68 64.74 52.12
CA ARG A 116 36.32 63.35 52.45
C ARG A 116 34.90 63.29 53.03
N ASN A 117 34.60 64.24 53.93
CA ASN A 117 33.31 64.38 54.59
C ASN A 117 32.32 65.32 53.86
N ASN A 118 32.67 65.78 52.66
CA ASN A 118 31.86 66.64 51.78
C ASN A 118 31.44 68.00 52.39
N VAL A 119 32.24 68.57 53.30
CA VAL A 119 31.97 69.86 53.96
C VAL A 119 32.44 71.00 53.06
N VAL A 120 31.51 71.90 52.68
CA VAL A 120 31.80 73.09 51.86
C VAL A 120 31.11 74.31 52.48
N LYS A 121 31.82 75.43 52.58
CA LYS A 121 31.31 76.72 53.08
C LYS A 121 31.09 77.71 51.93
N VAL A 122 30.08 78.56 52.08
CA VAL A 122 29.73 79.67 51.20
C VAL A 122 30.37 80.95 51.73
N MET A 123 31.18 81.63 50.91
CA MET A 123 31.83 82.89 51.25
C MET A 123 31.04 84.09 50.71
N TRP A 124 30.82 85.11 51.55
CA TRP A 124 30.06 86.32 51.22
C TRP A 124 30.94 87.58 51.24
N SER A 125 30.48 88.64 50.58
CA SER A 125 31.23 89.89 50.37
C SER A 125 31.48 90.73 51.63
N ASP A 126 30.88 90.38 52.76
CA ASP A 126 31.17 90.98 54.07
C ASP A 126 32.27 90.21 54.84
N GLY A 127 32.90 89.23 54.19
CA GLY A 127 33.96 88.39 54.77
C GLY A 127 33.44 87.28 55.67
N LYS A 128 32.12 87.05 55.75
CA LYS A 128 31.55 85.95 56.52
C LYS A 128 31.38 84.70 55.67
N GLU A 129 31.45 83.57 56.37
CA GLU A 129 31.16 82.25 55.84
C GLU A 129 29.83 81.76 56.41
N THR A 130 29.04 81.09 55.59
CA THR A 130 27.86 80.33 56.04
C THR A 130 27.90 78.92 55.49
N ASP A 131 27.20 78.01 56.13
CA ASP A 131 26.79 76.77 55.49
C ASP A 131 25.86 77.08 54.29
N PRO A 132 25.87 76.25 53.24
CA PRO A 132 24.96 76.34 52.11
C PRO A 132 23.55 75.84 52.45
N LEU A 133 22.60 76.14 51.57
CA LEU A 133 21.24 75.59 51.64
C LEU A 133 21.20 74.12 51.20
N ASN A 134 22.01 73.75 50.21
CA ASN A 134 22.06 72.40 49.66
C ASN A 134 23.43 72.09 49.05
N ILE A 135 23.81 70.80 49.00
CA ILE A 135 25.03 70.31 48.34
C ILE A 135 24.69 69.05 47.54
N SER A 136 25.08 69.01 46.27
CA SER A 136 25.18 67.78 45.48
C SER A 136 26.63 67.52 45.10
N VAL A 137 27.03 66.24 45.02
CA VAL A 137 28.44 65.85 44.81
C VAL A 137 28.56 64.81 43.70
N VAL A 138 29.37 65.12 42.70
CA VAL A 138 29.77 64.18 41.63
C VAL A 138 31.20 63.71 41.91
N THR A 139 31.44 62.41 41.84
CA THR A 139 32.75 61.80 42.13
C THR A 139 33.37 61.22 40.86
N LYS A 140 34.58 61.69 40.51
CA LYS A 140 35.41 61.14 39.44
C LYS A 140 36.49 60.23 40.07
N PRO A 141 36.43 58.90 39.87
CA PRO A 141 37.32 57.96 40.56
C PRO A 141 38.77 58.03 40.08
N ALA A 142 39.69 57.54 40.91
CA ALA A 142 41.13 57.52 40.62
C ALA A 142 41.50 56.69 39.37
N THR A 143 42.57 57.14 38.71
CA THR A 143 43.18 56.54 37.52
C THR A 143 44.60 56.04 37.87
N CYS A 144 45.44 55.73 36.86
CA CYS A 144 46.85 55.39 37.09
C CYS A 144 47.81 56.60 37.16
N ASN A 145 47.29 57.84 37.15
CA ASN A 145 48.07 59.05 37.43
C ASN A 145 47.31 60.19 38.16
N SER A 146 46.00 60.06 38.39
CA SER A 146 45.18 61.04 39.10
C SER A 146 44.42 60.40 40.28
N LEU A 147 44.32 61.12 41.39
CA LEU A 147 43.49 60.74 42.53
C LEU A 147 41.99 60.75 42.19
N GLU A 148 41.16 60.33 43.15
CA GLU A 148 39.72 60.61 43.09
C GLU A 148 39.50 62.11 43.28
N ASN A 149 38.71 62.71 42.41
CA ASN A 149 38.33 64.13 42.47
C ASN A 149 36.81 64.23 42.69
N ARG A 150 36.38 65.11 43.58
CA ARG A 150 34.96 65.39 43.83
C ARG A 150 34.60 66.81 43.45
N THR A 151 33.51 66.93 42.70
CA THR A 151 32.92 68.19 42.26
C THR A 151 31.64 68.43 43.05
N TYR A 152 31.61 69.52 43.80
CA TYR A 152 30.51 69.95 44.65
C TYR A 152 29.74 71.05 43.93
N THR A 153 28.48 70.78 43.58
CA THR A 153 27.54 71.81 43.13
C THR A 153 26.71 72.23 44.34
N VAL A 154 26.91 73.47 44.78
CA VAL A 154 26.48 73.96 46.10
C VAL A 154 25.50 75.12 45.93
N GLU A 155 24.32 74.97 46.52
CA GLU A 155 23.26 75.97 46.50
C GLU A 155 23.43 76.98 47.65
N TYR A 156 23.76 78.21 47.31
CA TYR A 156 24.10 79.27 48.26
C TYR A 156 22.97 80.29 48.49
N ALA A 157 22.03 80.34 47.57
CA ALA A 157 20.71 80.96 47.69
C ALA A 157 19.74 80.11 46.85
N GLU A 158 18.44 80.15 47.15
CA GLU A 158 17.42 79.34 46.46
C GLU A 158 17.48 79.53 44.94
N GLY A 159 17.67 78.43 44.20
CA GLY A 159 17.85 78.42 42.75
C GLY A 159 19.23 78.90 42.24
N LYS A 160 20.17 79.22 43.13
CA LYS A 160 21.53 79.70 42.78
C LYS A 160 22.60 78.76 43.30
N THR A 161 23.23 78.05 42.37
CA THR A 161 24.36 77.17 42.63
C THR A 161 25.68 77.76 42.12
N ASP A 162 26.78 77.35 42.75
CA ASP A 162 28.14 77.46 42.21
C ASP A 162 28.87 76.12 42.39
N VAL A 163 30.03 75.96 41.75
CA VAL A 163 30.73 74.67 41.65
C VAL A 163 32.20 74.78 42.06
N ILE A 164 32.63 73.93 42.98
CA ILE A 164 34.04 73.76 43.38
C ILE A 164 34.45 72.30 43.29
N SER A 165 35.72 72.01 43.03
CA SER A 165 36.23 70.63 43.01
C SER A 165 37.48 70.47 43.87
N ALA A 166 37.65 69.29 44.47
CA ALA A 166 38.80 68.96 45.32
C ALA A 166 39.24 67.49 45.14
N ASP A 167 40.56 67.26 45.16
CA ASP A 167 41.14 65.92 45.14
C ASP A 167 41.11 65.28 46.53
N ILE A 168 40.66 64.02 46.58
CA ILE A 168 40.69 63.17 47.77
C ILE A 168 42.12 62.68 47.97
N GLN A 169 42.88 63.45 48.74
CA GLN A 169 44.25 63.11 49.12
C GLN A 169 44.30 61.74 49.81
N GLY A 170 45.22 60.88 49.37
CA GLY A 170 45.41 59.52 49.89
C GLY A 170 44.61 58.40 49.20
N THR A 171 43.86 58.67 48.13
CA THR A 171 43.23 57.61 47.33
C THR A 171 44.29 56.79 46.57
N ILE A 172 44.10 55.48 46.48
CA ILE A 172 45.01 54.55 45.77
C ILE A 172 44.82 54.70 44.25
N LEU A 173 45.92 54.89 43.53
CA LEU A 173 45.96 54.90 42.06
C LEU A 173 45.81 53.47 41.49
N LYS A 174 45.24 53.35 40.29
CA LYS A 174 45.09 52.08 39.57
C LYS A 174 46.36 51.71 38.78
N ASP A 175 46.50 50.44 38.41
CA ASP A 175 47.61 49.95 37.60
C ASP A 175 47.63 50.55 36.17
N HIS A 176 48.81 50.53 35.55
CA HIS A 176 48.99 50.94 34.15
C HIS A 176 48.37 49.93 33.17
N GLN A 177 47.65 50.43 32.17
CA GLN A 177 47.08 49.62 31.09
C GLN A 177 47.93 49.76 29.82
N TRP A 178 48.73 48.73 29.55
CA TRP A 178 49.64 48.69 28.40
C TRP A 178 48.89 48.47 27.09
N GLY A 179 49.21 49.29 26.09
CA GLY A 179 48.70 49.25 24.72
C GLY A 179 49.80 48.94 23.72
N GLU A 180 49.86 49.72 22.64
CA GLU A 180 50.70 49.48 21.44
C GLU A 180 52.19 49.23 21.74
N THR A 181 52.79 48.37 20.91
CA THR A 181 54.23 48.10 20.86
C THR A 181 54.88 48.67 19.60
N TYR A 182 56.18 48.94 19.67
CA TYR A 182 57.01 49.31 18.52
C TYR A 182 58.47 48.86 18.74
N LYS A 183 59.26 48.78 17.66
CA LYS A 183 60.63 48.25 17.68
C LYS A 183 61.69 49.33 17.46
N GLU A 184 62.81 49.22 18.16
CA GLU A 184 63.99 50.09 18.04
C GLU A 184 65.24 49.25 17.79
N VAL A 185 66.04 49.62 16.78
CA VAL A 185 67.32 48.95 16.47
C VAL A 185 68.41 49.55 17.36
N ILE A 186 69.11 48.70 18.11
CA ILE A 186 70.18 49.09 19.03
C ILE A 186 71.56 48.96 18.37
N ILE A 187 71.74 47.95 17.52
CA ILE A 187 72.95 47.73 16.71
C ILE A 187 72.51 47.31 15.31
N ALA A 188 73.02 47.97 14.27
CA ALA A 188 72.78 47.54 12.89
C ALA A 188 73.68 46.33 12.53
N ALA A 189 73.16 45.41 11.72
CA ALA A 189 73.97 44.31 11.17
C ALA A 189 74.97 44.84 10.13
N GLY A 190 76.08 44.13 9.97
CA GLY A 190 77.10 44.38 8.93
C GLY A 190 77.25 43.14 8.03
N CYS A 191 78.13 43.19 7.03
CA CYS A 191 78.27 42.09 6.06
C CYS A 191 78.68 40.75 6.70
N GLU A 192 79.39 40.77 7.83
CA GLU A 192 79.90 39.58 8.55
C GLU A 192 79.62 39.64 10.07
N THR A 193 78.78 40.58 10.52
CA THR A 193 78.54 40.88 11.96
C THR A 193 77.06 41.08 12.28
N TRP A 194 76.61 40.50 13.39
CA TRP A 194 75.21 40.51 13.82
C TRP A 194 74.76 41.88 14.38
N GLY A 195 73.49 42.23 14.13
CA GLY A 195 72.79 43.37 14.72
C GLY A 195 71.90 42.98 15.90
N VAL A 196 71.19 43.96 16.48
CA VAL A 196 70.36 43.79 17.69
C VAL A 196 69.17 44.76 17.68
N THR A 197 67.96 44.28 17.99
CA THR A 197 66.72 45.07 18.03
C THR A 197 65.90 44.77 19.30
N VAL A 198 65.24 45.78 19.86
CA VAL A 198 64.32 45.65 21.01
C VAL A 198 62.88 45.99 20.63
N GLU A 199 61.92 45.58 21.44
CA GLU A 199 60.52 46.02 21.37
C GLU A 199 60.14 46.71 22.68
N MET A 200 59.43 47.83 22.56
CA MET A 200 58.94 48.70 23.62
C MET A 200 57.42 48.73 23.61
N ARG A 201 56.76 48.82 24.77
CA ARG A 201 55.30 48.97 24.91
C ARG A 201 54.92 50.23 25.67
N LYS A 202 53.76 50.82 25.36
CA LYS A 202 53.31 52.11 25.92
C LYS A 202 51.98 51.99 26.67
N CYS A 203 51.87 52.59 27.85
CA CYS A 203 50.62 52.65 28.61
C CYS A 203 49.62 53.60 27.92
N ALA A 204 48.43 53.11 27.59
CA ALA A 204 47.40 53.85 26.88
C ALA A 204 46.80 55.01 27.71
N VAL A 205 46.87 54.92 29.04
CA VAL A 205 46.24 55.91 29.96
C VAL A 205 47.21 57.02 30.38
N CYS A 206 48.50 56.72 30.59
CA CYS A 206 49.49 57.71 31.07
C CYS A 206 50.70 57.92 30.15
N GLY A 207 50.80 57.20 29.03
CA GLY A 207 51.87 57.38 28.04
C GLY A 207 53.26 56.88 28.42
N LYS A 208 53.46 56.34 29.64
CA LYS A 208 54.72 55.72 30.10
C LYS A 208 55.10 54.52 29.22
N THR A 209 56.39 54.31 28.96
CA THR A 209 56.91 53.18 28.18
C THR A 209 57.79 52.23 28.99
N GLU A 210 57.89 50.97 28.56
CA GLU A 210 58.83 49.97 29.08
C GLU A 210 59.21 48.96 27.99
N GLN A 211 60.30 48.21 28.19
CA GLN A 211 60.77 47.20 27.23
C GLN A 211 59.97 45.89 27.36
N ALA A 212 59.52 45.35 26.23
CA ALA A 212 58.77 44.10 26.11
C ALA A 212 59.59 42.95 25.52
N GLY A 213 60.61 43.22 24.69
CA GLY A 213 61.41 42.17 24.02
C GLY A 213 62.79 42.62 23.55
N LYS A 214 63.64 41.64 23.15
CA LYS A 214 64.96 41.82 22.54
C LYS A 214 65.33 40.60 21.69
N TRP A 215 65.92 40.84 20.51
CA TRP A 215 66.44 39.81 19.61
C TRP A 215 67.69 40.29 18.88
N ASP A 216 68.54 39.36 18.47
CA ASP A 216 69.67 39.61 17.59
C ASP A 216 69.25 39.43 16.11
N VAL A 217 70.01 40.00 15.18
CA VAL A 217 69.70 40.06 13.74
C VAL A 217 70.91 39.61 12.93
N GLU A 218 70.69 38.76 11.92
CA GLU A 218 71.77 38.14 11.14
C GLU A 218 72.58 39.16 10.30
N PRO A 219 73.85 38.86 9.94
CA PRO A 219 74.65 39.69 9.03
C PRO A 219 74.00 39.92 7.66
N GLU A 220 74.20 41.10 7.06
CA GLU A 220 73.63 41.45 5.75
C GLU A 220 74.30 40.75 4.54
N GLY A 221 75.41 40.05 4.75
CA GLY A 221 76.20 39.42 3.68
C GLY A 221 76.93 40.42 2.77
N HIS A 222 77.60 39.88 1.74
CA HIS A 222 78.27 40.66 0.70
C HIS A 222 77.31 41.07 -0.42
N SER A 223 77.57 42.22 -1.04
CA SER A 223 76.74 42.79 -2.11
C SER A 223 77.61 43.16 -3.30
N VAL A 224 77.45 42.48 -4.43
CA VAL A 224 78.31 42.61 -5.63
C VAL A 224 77.49 43.19 -6.78
N SER A 225 78.02 44.23 -7.46
CA SER A 225 77.31 44.93 -8.54
C SER A 225 77.46 44.29 -9.93
N SER A 226 78.54 43.55 -10.18
CA SER A 226 78.78 42.84 -11.44
C SER A 226 79.60 41.57 -11.23
N TRP A 227 79.31 40.55 -12.05
CA TRP A 227 79.90 39.22 -11.96
C TRP A 227 80.55 38.84 -13.29
N SER A 228 81.82 38.42 -13.25
CA SER A 228 82.61 37.94 -14.39
C SER A 228 82.64 36.41 -14.42
N PHE A 229 82.27 35.81 -15.55
CA PHE A 229 82.28 34.34 -15.70
C PHE A 229 83.70 33.77 -15.77
N ILE A 230 83.95 32.68 -15.04
CA ILE A 230 85.24 31.97 -15.02
C ILE A 230 85.16 30.65 -15.80
N LYS A 231 84.30 29.72 -15.34
CA LYS A 231 84.25 28.33 -15.84
C LYS A 231 82.92 27.65 -15.54
N TYR A 232 82.64 26.58 -16.27
CA TYR A 232 81.61 25.62 -15.92
C TYR A 232 82.20 24.45 -15.12
N LEU A 233 81.38 23.82 -14.27
CA LEU A 233 81.65 22.59 -13.54
C LEU A 233 80.48 21.64 -13.72
N VAL A 234 80.76 20.37 -13.96
CA VAL A 234 79.81 19.31 -14.33
C VAL A 234 79.81 18.17 -13.31
N ALA A 235 79.01 17.12 -13.51
CA ALA A 235 78.83 16.08 -12.49
C ALA A 235 80.15 15.36 -12.14
N GLY A 236 80.50 15.37 -10.85
CA GLY A 236 81.76 14.84 -10.31
C GLY A 236 82.91 15.86 -10.20
N ASP A 237 82.74 17.09 -10.70
CA ASP A 237 83.71 18.17 -10.47
C ASP A 237 83.67 18.69 -9.02
N LYS A 238 84.77 19.32 -8.61
CA LYS A 238 84.93 19.90 -7.26
C LYS A 238 85.20 21.40 -7.28
N TYR A 239 84.68 22.09 -6.26
CA TYR A 239 84.98 23.49 -5.97
C TYR A 239 85.29 23.64 -4.47
N ASP A 240 86.39 24.34 -4.16
CA ASP A 240 86.96 24.49 -2.81
C ASP A 240 87.07 23.18 -1.97
N GLY A 241 87.27 22.04 -2.66
CA GLY A 241 87.43 20.71 -2.06
C GLY A 241 86.15 19.87 -1.96
N GLU A 242 84.97 20.51 -2.01
CA GLU A 242 83.67 19.84 -2.02
C GLU A 242 83.19 19.52 -3.44
N GLU A 243 82.30 18.54 -3.58
CA GLU A 243 81.74 18.12 -4.86
C GLU A 243 80.53 18.98 -5.21
N VAL A 244 80.47 19.49 -6.44
CA VAL A 244 79.41 20.45 -6.81
C VAL A 244 78.09 19.74 -7.11
N ASP A 245 76.96 20.40 -6.82
CA ASP A 245 75.62 19.96 -7.21
C ASP A 245 75.36 20.15 -8.73
N ALA A 246 76.18 19.48 -9.53
CA ALA A 246 75.98 19.21 -10.93
C ALA A 246 75.64 17.73 -11.08
N VAL A 247 74.60 17.42 -11.85
CA VAL A 247 74.09 16.04 -12.02
C VAL A 247 73.76 15.78 -13.47
N ASN A 248 74.01 14.55 -13.94
CA ASN A 248 73.76 14.12 -15.33
C ASN A 248 74.42 15.01 -16.42
N THR A 249 75.49 15.75 -16.11
CA THR A 249 76.20 16.61 -17.06
C THR A 249 77.67 16.24 -17.20
N LYS A 250 78.22 16.49 -18.39
CA LYS A 250 79.63 16.37 -18.75
C LYS A 250 80.02 17.54 -19.67
N LEU A 251 81.31 17.89 -19.74
CA LEU A 251 81.78 18.85 -20.73
C LEU A 251 82.01 18.14 -22.08
N VAL A 252 81.47 18.72 -23.15
CA VAL A 252 81.69 18.30 -24.55
C VAL A 252 82.13 19.54 -25.32
N ASN A 253 83.32 19.51 -25.91
CA ASN A 253 83.94 20.65 -26.61
C ASN A 253 83.95 21.96 -25.78
N GLY A 254 84.13 21.84 -24.46
CA GLY A 254 84.16 22.98 -23.52
C GLY A 254 82.78 23.51 -23.09
N GLN A 255 81.68 22.96 -23.60
CA GLN A 255 80.31 23.32 -23.20
C GLN A 255 79.65 22.20 -22.38
N PRO A 256 78.83 22.51 -21.37
CA PRO A 256 78.04 21.51 -20.64
C PRO A 256 77.00 20.82 -21.54
N ALA A 257 76.93 19.50 -21.46
CA ALA A 257 75.96 18.65 -22.16
C ALA A 257 75.53 17.47 -21.27
N LEU A 258 74.41 16.83 -21.59
CA LEU A 258 73.88 15.71 -20.81
C LEU A 258 74.74 14.43 -20.95
N ILE A 259 74.74 13.59 -19.90
CA ILE A 259 75.30 12.24 -19.95
C ILE A 259 74.26 11.26 -20.50
N ASP A 260 73.06 11.26 -19.91
CA ASP A 260 71.83 10.61 -20.39
C ASP A 260 70.87 11.70 -20.87
N THR A 261 70.59 11.74 -22.18
CA THR A 261 69.71 12.77 -22.79
C THR A 261 68.25 12.63 -22.38
N THR A 262 67.82 11.45 -21.90
CA THR A 262 66.42 11.17 -21.53
C THR A 262 66.02 11.71 -20.15
N LYS A 263 66.97 12.29 -19.42
CA LYS A 263 66.79 12.95 -18.13
C LYS A 263 67.35 14.37 -18.19
N GLU A 264 66.80 15.27 -17.39
CA GLU A 264 67.40 16.59 -17.19
C GLU A 264 68.77 16.48 -16.52
N GLY A 265 69.55 17.56 -16.59
CA GLY A 265 70.83 17.66 -15.90
C GLY A 265 71.10 19.08 -15.47
N PHE A 266 72.04 19.24 -14.55
CA PHE A 266 72.46 20.53 -14.02
C PHE A 266 73.97 20.63 -14.03
N TYR A 267 74.48 21.84 -14.26
CA TYR A 267 75.89 22.19 -14.15
C TYR A 267 76.04 23.49 -13.35
N ILE A 268 77.19 23.71 -12.72
CA ILE A 268 77.47 24.96 -12.02
C ILE A 268 78.25 25.90 -12.93
N LYS A 269 77.79 27.13 -13.04
CA LYS A 269 78.50 28.26 -13.66
C LYS A 269 79.18 29.05 -12.55
N VAL A 270 80.51 29.11 -12.57
CA VAL A 270 81.30 29.87 -11.59
C VAL A 270 81.56 31.28 -12.12
N SER A 271 81.31 32.29 -11.29
CA SER A 271 81.62 33.70 -11.59
C SER A 271 82.21 34.42 -10.36
N GLU A 272 83.11 35.37 -10.57
CA GLU A 272 83.70 36.21 -9.50
C GLU A 272 83.25 37.67 -9.60
N GLY A 273 83.34 38.39 -8.49
CA GLY A 273 83.07 39.82 -8.42
C GLY A 273 83.62 40.43 -7.13
N VAL A 274 83.40 41.73 -6.93
CA VAL A 274 83.92 42.47 -5.77
C VAL A 274 82.76 43.12 -5.01
N CYS A 275 82.74 42.96 -3.69
CA CYS A 275 81.69 43.48 -2.83
C CYS A 275 81.76 45.01 -2.76
N THR A 276 80.69 45.71 -3.13
CA THR A 276 80.61 47.17 -3.18
C THR A 276 80.55 47.83 -1.81
N LYS A 277 80.19 47.07 -0.75
CA LYS A 277 80.20 47.55 0.64
C LYS A 277 81.58 47.45 1.31
N CYS A 278 82.38 46.43 1.00
CA CYS A 278 83.59 46.11 1.79
C CYS A 278 84.88 45.89 0.97
N GLY A 279 84.81 45.81 -0.36
CA GLY A 279 85.97 45.64 -1.25
C GLY A 279 86.60 44.24 -1.30
N LYS A 280 86.07 43.24 -0.57
CA LYS A 280 86.50 41.84 -0.71
C LYS A 280 86.04 41.25 -2.05
N ASN A 281 86.84 40.35 -2.63
CA ASN A 281 86.38 39.46 -3.70
C ASN A 281 85.38 38.44 -3.15
N ASP A 282 84.44 38.04 -4.00
CA ASP A 282 83.39 37.05 -3.72
C ASP A 282 83.17 36.18 -4.98
N THR A 283 82.62 34.97 -4.82
CA THR A 283 82.40 34.02 -5.94
C THR A 283 81.00 33.43 -5.93
N LYS A 284 80.23 33.71 -7.00
CA LYS A 284 78.90 33.16 -7.23
C LYS A 284 78.99 31.81 -7.94
N LEU A 285 78.42 30.79 -7.30
CA LEU A 285 78.12 29.49 -7.89
C LEU A 285 76.64 29.50 -8.34
N GLU A 286 76.39 29.38 -9.64
CA GLU A 286 75.05 29.45 -10.23
C GLU A 286 74.69 28.10 -10.86
N ARG A 287 73.68 27.40 -10.31
CA ARG A 287 73.22 26.09 -10.82
C ARG A 287 72.30 26.28 -12.02
N VAL A 288 72.73 25.83 -13.20
CA VAL A 288 72.02 26.00 -14.48
C VAL A 288 71.50 24.65 -14.97
N ARG A 289 70.27 24.63 -15.47
CA ARG A 289 69.54 23.45 -15.96
C ARG A 289 69.80 23.22 -17.46
N ILE A 290 69.83 21.96 -17.86
CA ILE A 290 69.72 21.50 -19.25
C ILE A 290 68.50 20.55 -19.32
N GLU A 291 67.56 20.87 -20.20
CA GLU A 291 66.30 20.14 -20.37
C GLU A 291 66.48 18.74 -20.98
N ALA A 292 65.58 17.82 -20.63
CA ALA A 292 65.54 16.47 -21.16
C ALA A 292 65.00 16.39 -22.60
N GLU A 293 65.44 15.35 -23.31
CA GLU A 293 64.99 15.00 -24.65
C GLU A 293 63.51 14.53 -24.65
N GLN A 294 62.74 14.99 -25.64
CA GLN A 294 61.29 14.88 -25.62
C GLN A 294 60.78 13.50 -26.05
N ILE A 295 59.77 13.01 -25.34
CA ILE A 295 59.08 11.74 -25.63
C ILE A 295 58.19 11.93 -26.87
N SER A 296 58.28 11.01 -27.82
CA SER A 296 57.50 11.00 -29.06
C SER A 296 56.17 10.25 -28.93
N ARG A 297 56.16 9.11 -28.23
CA ARG A 297 54.94 8.35 -27.89
C ARG A 297 55.16 7.37 -26.74
N THR A 298 54.08 6.86 -26.18
CA THR A 298 54.08 5.77 -25.20
C THR A 298 53.22 4.59 -25.65
N GLU A 299 53.59 3.37 -25.25
CA GLU A 299 52.81 2.15 -25.50
C GLU A 299 52.74 1.30 -24.22
N VAL A 300 51.57 0.71 -23.92
CA VAL A 300 51.38 -0.20 -22.77
C VAL A 300 51.39 -1.65 -23.25
N LYS A 301 52.19 -2.51 -22.63
CA LYS A 301 52.37 -3.93 -23.00
C LYS A 301 52.61 -4.82 -21.77
N ASN A 302 52.72 -6.12 -22.01
CA ASN A 302 53.16 -7.14 -21.04
C ASN A 302 52.37 -7.09 -19.72
N THR A 303 51.04 -7.17 -19.81
CA THR A 303 50.21 -7.18 -18.60
C THR A 303 50.28 -8.52 -17.87
N VAL A 304 50.27 -8.47 -16.54
CA VAL A 304 50.21 -9.64 -15.65
C VAL A 304 48.99 -9.48 -14.76
N ASN A 305 48.16 -10.52 -14.70
CA ASN A 305 46.92 -10.56 -13.93
C ASN A 305 45.85 -9.50 -14.27
N ILE A 306 46.02 -8.68 -15.33
CA ILE A 306 45.00 -7.74 -15.81
C ILE A 306 44.12 -8.40 -16.87
N ASP A 307 42.81 -8.18 -16.79
CA ASP A 307 41.84 -8.49 -17.85
C ASP A 307 41.78 -7.30 -18.81
N GLU A 308 42.59 -7.38 -19.87
CA GLU A 308 42.77 -6.32 -20.87
C GLU A 308 41.45 -5.93 -21.55
N ALA A 309 40.59 -6.91 -21.86
CA ALA A 309 39.30 -6.67 -22.52
C ALA A 309 38.31 -5.96 -21.59
N LYS A 310 38.17 -6.41 -20.34
CA LYS A 310 37.30 -5.73 -19.36
C LYS A 310 37.85 -4.36 -18.95
N THR A 311 39.18 -4.20 -18.87
CA THR A 311 39.81 -2.91 -18.57
C THR A 311 39.61 -1.91 -19.71
N ALA A 312 39.75 -2.33 -20.97
CA ALA A 312 39.42 -1.49 -22.12
C ALA A 312 37.96 -1.02 -22.07
N ALA A 313 37.02 -1.93 -21.81
CA ALA A 313 35.60 -1.59 -21.67
C ALA A 313 35.33 -0.64 -20.49
N ALA A 314 35.99 -0.82 -19.34
CA ALA A 314 35.87 0.07 -18.18
C ALA A 314 36.38 1.50 -18.46
N PHE A 315 37.35 1.64 -19.37
CA PHE A 315 37.87 2.92 -19.86
C PHE A 315 37.14 3.44 -21.13
N GLY A 316 36.04 2.80 -21.55
CA GLY A 316 35.28 3.20 -22.75
C GLY A 316 36.05 3.03 -24.07
N LYS A 317 36.94 2.03 -24.15
CA LYS A 317 37.79 1.74 -25.30
C LYS A 317 37.42 0.42 -25.97
N ASN A 318 37.65 0.35 -27.29
CA ASN A 318 37.37 -0.84 -28.10
C ASN A 318 38.47 -1.90 -27.97
N SER A 319 39.72 -1.47 -27.74
CA SER A 319 40.88 -2.33 -27.50
C SER A 319 41.70 -1.81 -26.32
N PHE A 320 42.41 -2.70 -25.64
CA PHE A 320 43.39 -2.32 -24.62
C PHE A 320 44.57 -1.53 -25.23
N ALA A 321 44.81 -1.67 -26.54
CA ALA A 321 45.78 -0.85 -27.27
C ALA A 321 45.39 0.66 -27.31
N ASP A 322 44.12 0.99 -27.10
CA ASP A 322 43.63 2.38 -27.05
C ASP A 322 43.69 2.99 -25.63
N VAL A 323 44.16 2.22 -24.63
CA VAL A 323 44.26 2.63 -23.23
C VAL A 323 45.70 3.08 -22.96
N THR A 324 45.90 4.38 -22.72
CA THR A 324 47.24 4.94 -22.51
C THR A 324 47.74 4.68 -21.08
N ALA A 325 49.06 4.78 -20.90
CA ALA A 325 49.68 4.69 -19.58
C ALA A 325 49.11 5.72 -18.59
N ASP A 326 48.80 6.92 -19.08
CA ASP A 326 48.26 8.01 -18.25
C ASP A 326 46.83 7.73 -17.79
N MET A 327 46.01 7.07 -18.62
CA MET A 327 44.68 6.59 -18.21
C MET A 327 44.77 5.56 -17.08
N LEU A 328 45.68 4.58 -17.20
CA LEU A 328 45.91 3.56 -16.18
C LEU A 328 46.46 4.16 -14.87
N LYS A 329 47.35 5.16 -14.96
CA LYS A 329 47.91 5.86 -13.79
C LYS A 329 46.89 6.81 -13.12
N ALA A 330 46.00 7.44 -13.89
CA ALA A 330 44.99 8.37 -13.38
C ALA A 330 43.74 7.70 -12.80
N SER A 331 43.45 6.44 -13.15
CA SER A 331 42.29 5.70 -12.61
C SER A 331 42.59 4.21 -12.40
N PRO A 332 43.53 3.85 -11.49
CA PRO A 332 43.93 2.46 -11.26
C PRO A 332 42.77 1.59 -10.73
N ASN A 333 41.72 2.20 -10.17
CA ASN A 333 40.49 1.54 -9.74
C ASN A 333 39.59 1.04 -10.89
N LEU A 334 39.83 1.47 -12.13
CA LEU A 334 39.15 0.95 -13.33
C LEU A 334 39.90 -0.24 -13.96
N ILE A 335 41.06 -0.61 -13.43
CA ILE A 335 41.85 -1.75 -13.91
C ILE A 335 41.24 -3.04 -13.37
N VAL A 336 40.80 -3.90 -14.28
CA VAL A 336 40.08 -5.13 -13.93
C VAL A 336 41.07 -6.28 -13.86
N PHE A 337 41.13 -6.97 -12.72
CA PHE A 337 42.03 -8.11 -12.52
C PHE A 337 41.37 -9.45 -12.94
N LYS A 338 42.20 -10.39 -13.41
CA LYS A 338 41.81 -11.78 -13.69
C LYS A 338 41.64 -12.58 -12.39
N ASP A 339 42.52 -12.34 -11.41
CA ASP A 339 42.43 -12.81 -10.02
C ASP A 339 42.64 -11.63 -9.07
N CYS A 340 41.56 -11.13 -8.49
CA CYS A 340 41.60 -9.95 -7.61
C CYS A 340 42.26 -10.19 -6.24
N LEU A 341 42.67 -11.41 -5.88
CA LEU A 341 43.47 -11.70 -4.68
C LEU A 341 44.98 -11.53 -4.90
N LYS A 342 45.43 -11.32 -6.14
CA LYS A 342 46.83 -11.09 -6.48
C LYS A 342 47.03 -9.68 -7.01
N ALA A 343 48.21 -9.11 -6.76
CA ALA A 343 48.66 -7.92 -7.46
C ALA A 343 48.69 -8.18 -8.99
N GLY A 344 48.57 -7.11 -9.76
CA GLY A 344 48.77 -7.13 -11.22
C GLY A 344 49.82 -6.11 -11.63
N SER A 345 50.29 -6.20 -12.87
CA SER A 345 51.26 -5.24 -13.40
C SER A 345 51.12 -5.04 -14.90
N TYR A 346 51.71 -3.95 -15.39
CA TYR A 346 51.85 -3.64 -16.81
C TYR A 346 53.18 -2.93 -17.06
N GLN A 347 53.65 -2.93 -18.30
CA GLN A 347 54.86 -2.21 -18.71
C GLN A 347 54.55 -1.06 -19.64
N VAL A 348 55.18 0.10 -19.39
CA VAL A 348 55.08 1.30 -20.22
C VAL A 348 56.38 1.47 -20.99
N TYR A 349 56.28 1.56 -22.31
CA TYR A 349 57.37 1.77 -23.25
C TYR A 349 57.38 3.23 -23.69
N TYR A 350 58.45 3.96 -23.35
CA TYR A 350 58.64 5.38 -23.67
C TYR A 350 59.60 5.54 -24.85
N TYR A 351 59.09 6.02 -25.99
CA TYR A 351 59.85 6.21 -27.23
C TYR A 351 60.26 7.68 -27.39
N TYR A 352 61.54 7.95 -27.64
CA TYR A 352 62.09 9.32 -27.80
C TYR A 352 62.27 9.69 -29.27
N GLN A 353 62.20 10.99 -29.61
CA GLN A 353 62.17 11.45 -31.00
C GLN A 353 63.40 11.06 -31.83
N THR A 354 64.59 11.00 -31.22
CA THR A 354 65.87 10.68 -31.88
C THR A 354 66.26 9.20 -31.79
N ASN A 355 65.64 8.44 -30.86
CA ASN A 355 66.00 7.04 -30.57
C ASN A 355 64.74 6.17 -30.44
N ILE A 356 64.00 6.05 -31.54
CA ILE A 356 62.74 5.31 -31.60
C ILE A 356 62.90 3.78 -31.53
N ASN A 357 64.13 3.28 -31.62
CA ASN A 357 64.45 1.84 -31.66
C ASN A 357 64.84 1.25 -30.30
N ASN A 358 65.09 2.07 -29.27
CA ASN A 358 65.46 1.62 -27.93
C ASN A 358 64.66 2.38 -26.84
N PRO A 359 63.36 2.07 -26.66
CA PRO A 359 62.51 2.76 -25.70
C PRO A 359 62.90 2.46 -24.25
N ARG A 360 62.76 3.46 -23.36
CA ARG A 360 62.85 3.24 -21.91
C ARG A 360 61.61 2.47 -21.45
N ILE A 361 61.81 1.40 -20.67
CA ILE A 361 60.72 0.58 -20.13
C ILE A 361 60.56 0.86 -18.63
N GLU A 362 59.33 1.09 -18.19
CA GLU A 362 58.92 1.13 -16.79
C GLU A 362 57.95 -0.02 -16.51
N THR A 363 58.05 -0.67 -15.35
CA THR A 363 57.07 -1.67 -14.89
C THR A 363 56.27 -1.08 -13.74
N VAL A 364 54.94 -1.06 -13.86
CA VAL A 364 54.02 -0.55 -12.85
C VAL A 364 53.27 -1.74 -12.24
N THR A 365 53.30 -1.86 -10.91
CA THR A 365 52.56 -2.87 -10.14
C THR A 365 51.38 -2.20 -9.43
N ILE A 366 50.28 -2.93 -9.28
CA ILE A 366 49.05 -2.49 -8.61
C ILE A 366 48.66 -3.59 -7.61
N ASP A 367 48.43 -3.20 -6.35
CA ASP A 367 48.11 -4.12 -5.26
C ASP A 367 46.70 -4.74 -5.38
N ALA A 368 46.48 -5.86 -4.71
CA ALA A 368 45.23 -6.62 -4.73
C ALA A 368 44.09 -5.85 -4.01
N PRO A 369 42.98 -5.49 -4.69
CA PRO A 369 41.97 -4.54 -4.16
C PRO A 369 40.98 -5.13 -3.11
N HIS A 370 41.40 -6.10 -2.29
CA HIS A 370 40.55 -6.79 -1.31
C HIS A 370 40.55 -6.11 0.07
N HIS A 371 39.61 -5.19 0.30
CA HIS A 371 39.42 -4.51 1.60
C HIS A 371 37.97 -4.56 2.16
N SER A 372 37.05 -5.34 1.59
CA SER A 372 35.70 -5.51 2.18
C SER A 372 35.08 -6.90 1.99
N GLU A 373 34.94 -7.61 3.11
CA GLU A 373 34.24 -8.89 3.25
C GLU A 373 32.87 -8.70 3.90
N VAL A 374 31.91 -9.58 3.60
CA VAL A 374 30.63 -9.67 4.31
C VAL A 374 30.41 -11.10 4.77
N LYS A 375 30.18 -11.29 6.08
CA LYS A 375 29.88 -12.60 6.69
C LYS A 375 28.37 -12.78 6.85
N LYS A 376 27.85 -13.95 6.47
CA LYS A 376 26.41 -14.28 6.52
C LYS A 376 26.19 -15.67 7.10
N VAL A 377 25.20 -15.81 7.97
CA VAL A 377 24.74 -17.11 8.47
C VAL A 377 23.85 -17.78 7.43
N VAL A 378 24.13 -19.05 7.11
CA VAL A 378 23.34 -19.89 6.21
C VAL A 378 23.01 -21.20 6.93
N PHE A 379 21.75 -21.65 6.87
CA PHE A 379 21.31 -22.91 7.50
C PHE A 379 21.22 -24.02 6.47
N VAL A 380 21.35 -25.28 6.90
CA VAL A 380 21.24 -26.47 6.03
C VAL A 380 19.86 -26.54 5.35
N ASN A 381 18.81 -26.05 6.02
CA ASN A 381 17.46 -25.93 5.48
C ASN A 381 16.67 -24.80 6.19
N SER A 382 15.47 -24.49 5.69
CA SER A 382 14.61 -23.43 6.22
C SER A 382 13.91 -23.76 7.54
N ALA A 383 13.70 -25.04 7.86
CA ALA A 383 13.09 -25.44 9.14
C ALA A 383 14.07 -25.21 10.30
N ASP A 384 15.35 -25.56 10.11
CA ASP A 384 16.41 -25.29 11.07
C ASP A 384 16.66 -23.79 11.27
N ARG A 385 16.51 -22.97 10.21
CA ARG A 385 16.48 -21.51 10.36
C ARG A 385 15.33 -21.05 11.26
N ALA A 386 14.13 -21.62 11.13
CA ALA A 386 12.95 -21.21 11.91
C ALA A 386 13.10 -21.56 13.41
N LYS A 387 13.82 -22.64 13.74
CA LYS A 387 14.16 -23.06 15.11
C LYS A 387 15.24 -22.18 15.79
N CYS A 388 15.78 -21.18 15.11
CA CYS A 388 16.92 -20.38 15.59
C CYS A 388 16.67 -18.86 15.63
N THR A 389 17.32 -18.20 16.59
CA THR A 389 17.48 -16.74 16.63
C THR A 389 18.88 -16.37 16.12
N VAL A 390 18.99 -15.33 15.30
CA VAL A 390 20.26 -14.97 14.62
C VAL A 390 20.53 -13.48 14.77
N THR A 391 21.70 -13.12 15.28
CA THR A 391 22.14 -11.73 15.48
C THR A 391 23.57 -11.58 14.99
N GLY A 392 23.76 -10.90 13.85
CA GLY A 392 25.05 -10.87 13.15
C GLY A 392 25.47 -12.28 12.71
N THR A 393 26.61 -12.75 13.21
CA THR A 393 27.09 -14.14 13.01
C THR A 393 26.71 -15.09 14.15
N THR A 394 26.11 -14.60 15.23
CA THR A 394 25.72 -15.41 16.40
C THR A 394 24.40 -16.12 16.15
N VAL A 395 24.36 -17.43 16.39
CA VAL A 395 23.15 -18.26 16.29
C VAL A 395 22.80 -18.86 17.65
N VAL A 396 21.57 -18.63 18.09
CA VAL A 396 20.96 -19.28 19.26
C VAL A 396 19.96 -20.31 18.76
N ASN A 397 20.09 -21.55 19.22
CA ASN A 397 19.12 -22.62 19.00
C ASN A 397 18.03 -22.53 20.06
N ASN A 398 16.76 -22.51 19.64
CA ASN A 398 15.61 -22.35 20.54
C ASN A 398 14.94 -23.70 20.91
N THR A 399 15.46 -24.83 20.43
CA THR A 399 14.99 -26.19 20.78
C THR A 399 15.58 -26.67 22.11
N CYS A 400 15.01 -27.73 22.67
CA CYS A 400 15.44 -28.33 23.95
C CYS A 400 16.32 -29.59 23.79
N ASN A 401 16.29 -30.24 22.63
CA ASN A 401 16.81 -31.59 22.43
C ASN A 401 17.52 -31.83 21.08
N GLU A 402 17.49 -30.90 20.13
CA GLU A 402 18.10 -31.06 18.80
C GLU A 402 19.35 -30.19 18.62
N ASP A 403 20.42 -30.74 18.03
CA ASP A 403 21.58 -29.97 17.55
C ASP A 403 21.27 -29.35 16.18
N ILE A 404 21.45 -28.03 16.03
CA ILE A 404 21.19 -27.34 14.75
C ILE A 404 22.48 -26.96 14.04
N ARG A 405 22.61 -27.40 12.78
CA ARG A 405 23.75 -27.12 11.90
C ARG A 405 23.54 -25.83 11.10
N TYR A 406 24.56 -24.99 11.08
CA TYR A 406 24.62 -23.79 10.25
C TYR A 406 26.05 -23.53 9.76
N TYR A 407 26.18 -22.56 8.86
CA TYR A 407 27.42 -22.14 8.23
C TYR A 407 27.58 -20.63 8.36
N ILE A 408 28.82 -20.15 8.39
CA ILE A 408 29.15 -18.73 8.21
C ILE A 408 29.87 -18.58 6.87
N ASN A 409 29.14 -18.18 5.83
CA ASN A 409 29.73 -17.89 4.53
C ASN A 409 30.38 -16.50 4.56
N THR A 410 31.52 -16.36 3.88
CA THR A 410 32.15 -15.07 3.63
C THR A 410 32.11 -14.75 2.14
N THR A 411 31.51 -13.61 1.77
CA THR A 411 31.38 -13.15 0.37
C THR A 411 32.21 -11.89 0.17
N CYS A 412 32.98 -11.81 -0.92
CA CYS A 412 33.68 -10.57 -1.31
C CYS A 412 32.71 -9.61 -2.02
N ARG A 413 32.65 -8.35 -1.57
CA ARG A 413 31.70 -7.34 -2.08
C ARG A 413 31.90 -6.98 -3.55
N ASN A 414 33.11 -7.10 -4.09
CA ASN A 414 33.45 -6.61 -5.42
C ASN A 414 33.42 -7.68 -6.54
N CYS A 415 33.55 -8.97 -6.20
CA CYS A 415 33.52 -10.06 -7.19
C CYS A 415 32.39 -11.08 -6.96
N ASN A 416 31.62 -10.96 -5.87
CA ASN A 416 30.48 -11.81 -5.53
C ASN A 416 30.78 -13.33 -5.55
N MET A 417 32.05 -13.70 -5.31
CA MET A 417 32.46 -15.08 -5.06
C MET A 417 32.30 -15.39 -3.57
N ASP A 418 31.50 -16.41 -3.25
CA ASP A 418 31.42 -16.98 -1.91
C ASP A 418 32.62 -17.89 -1.63
N ARG A 419 33.08 -17.94 -0.37
CA ARG A 419 34.12 -18.89 0.05
C ARG A 419 33.90 -19.44 1.46
N ASN A 420 34.33 -20.70 1.61
CA ASN A 420 34.51 -21.51 2.82
C ASN A 420 33.49 -21.31 3.95
N SER A 421 32.55 -22.27 4.01
CA SER A 421 31.67 -22.51 5.14
C SER A 421 32.30 -23.48 6.16
N GLU A 422 32.65 -23.01 7.35
CA GLU A 422 32.85 -23.92 8.49
C GLU A 422 31.48 -24.40 9.00
N GLU A 423 31.34 -25.70 9.28
CA GLU A 423 30.10 -26.25 9.87
C GLU A 423 30.07 -25.96 11.38
N MET A 424 29.10 -25.14 11.77
CA MET A 424 28.86 -24.72 13.14
C MET A 424 27.64 -25.44 13.70
N ILE A 425 27.69 -25.85 14.97
CA ILE A 425 26.57 -26.49 15.67
C ILE A 425 26.08 -25.59 16.80
N ALA A 426 24.85 -25.10 16.70
CA ALA A 426 24.15 -24.43 17.78
C ALA A 426 23.51 -25.49 18.70
N LYS A 427 24.01 -25.61 19.93
CA LYS A 427 23.53 -26.59 20.93
C LYS A 427 22.15 -26.21 21.50
N PRO A 428 21.28 -27.18 21.84
CA PRO A 428 19.96 -26.94 22.40
C PRO A 428 19.99 -26.39 23.84
N GLN A 429 18.86 -25.84 24.29
CA GLN A 429 18.65 -25.17 25.58
C GLN A 429 18.56 -26.10 26.81
N GLY A 430 18.81 -27.40 26.62
CA GLY A 430 18.60 -28.44 27.62
C GLY A 430 17.13 -28.85 27.81
N PRO A 431 16.85 -29.78 28.73
CA PRO A 431 15.57 -30.49 28.84
C PRO A 431 14.36 -29.56 29.00
N HIS A 432 13.20 -30.05 28.57
CA HIS A 432 11.96 -29.28 28.57
C HIS A 432 11.59 -28.77 29.96
N LYS A 433 11.31 -27.46 30.05
CA LYS A 433 10.97 -26.76 31.30
C LYS A 433 9.47 -26.45 31.30
N VAL A 434 8.71 -27.03 32.22
CA VAL A 434 7.28 -26.73 32.41
C VAL A 434 7.06 -25.46 33.25
N ASP A 435 5.96 -24.75 33.03
CA ASP A 435 5.56 -23.61 33.85
C ASP A 435 5.04 -24.10 35.22
N GLN A 436 5.77 -23.79 36.29
CA GLN A 436 5.46 -24.25 37.64
C GLN A 436 4.19 -23.62 38.24
N SER A 437 3.72 -22.48 37.72
CA SER A 437 2.43 -21.90 38.12
C SER A 437 1.26 -22.63 37.47
N VAL A 438 1.41 -23.03 36.20
CA VAL A 438 0.44 -23.90 35.51
C VAL A 438 0.40 -25.28 36.16
N LYS A 439 1.56 -25.90 36.41
CA LYS A 439 1.63 -27.20 37.09
C LYS A 439 0.88 -27.15 38.43
N ARG A 440 1.17 -26.16 39.28
CA ARG A 440 0.50 -25.98 40.57
C ARG A 440 -1.01 -25.77 40.44
N TYR A 441 -1.47 -25.04 39.43
CA TYR A 441 -2.91 -24.88 39.18
C TYR A 441 -3.58 -26.23 38.90
N MET A 442 -3.00 -27.05 38.02
CA MET A 442 -3.52 -28.39 37.71
C MET A 442 -3.42 -29.34 38.92
N ASP A 443 -2.32 -29.28 39.69
CA ASP A 443 -2.15 -30.02 40.95
C ASP A 443 -3.19 -29.63 42.04
N THR A 444 -3.83 -28.46 41.92
CA THR A 444 -4.80 -27.94 42.91
C THR A 444 -6.25 -28.15 42.47
N HIS A 445 -6.54 -28.04 41.16
CA HIS A 445 -7.89 -28.07 40.60
C HIS A 445 -8.24 -29.39 39.87
N ILE A 446 -7.37 -30.40 39.98
CA ILE A 446 -7.66 -31.77 39.56
C ILE A 446 -7.50 -32.68 40.78
N THR A 447 -8.60 -32.84 41.53
CA THR A 447 -8.65 -33.69 42.74
C THR A 447 -9.31 -35.03 42.41
N ASP A 448 -8.73 -36.15 42.86
CA ASP A 448 -9.20 -37.53 42.61
C ASP A 448 -9.54 -37.85 41.12
N GLY A 449 -8.88 -37.16 40.19
CA GLY A 449 -9.11 -37.30 38.75
C GLY A 449 -10.41 -36.63 38.26
N ILE A 450 -10.89 -35.59 38.94
CA ILE A 450 -12.02 -34.73 38.56
C ILE A 450 -11.52 -33.28 38.46
N LEU A 451 -11.91 -32.56 37.40
CA LEU A 451 -11.57 -31.16 37.19
C LEU A 451 -12.65 -30.24 37.79
N ASP A 452 -12.28 -29.40 38.77
CA ASP A 452 -13.21 -28.53 39.51
C ASP A 452 -14.12 -27.67 38.61
N SER A 453 -13.54 -27.10 37.54
CA SER A 453 -14.27 -26.32 36.55
C SER A 453 -13.44 -26.14 35.28
N TYR A 454 -13.97 -26.60 34.14
CA TYR A 454 -13.36 -26.37 32.84
C TYR A 454 -13.35 -24.89 32.45
N GLU A 455 -14.45 -24.17 32.71
CA GLU A 455 -14.52 -22.73 32.46
C GLU A 455 -13.58 -21.95 33.39
N GLY A 456 -13.51 -22.32 34.67
CA GLY A 456 -12.58 -21.73 35.63
C GLY A 456 -11.12 -21.89 35.19
N MET A 457 -10.73 -23.10 34.79
CA MET A 457 -9.41 -23.40 34.23
C MET A 457 -9.11 -22.56 32.99
N MET A 458 -10.00 -22.56 32.00
CA MET A 458 -9.79 -21.83 30.74
C MET A 458 -9.79 -20.31 30.94
N THR A 459 -10.53 -19.80 31.92
CA THR A 459 -10.52 -18.39 32.32
C THR A 459 -9.23 -18.02 33.03
N TRP A 460 -8.76 -18.83 33.98
CA TRP A 460 -7.49 -18.61 34.67
C TRP A 460 -6.29 -18.67 33.71
N LEU A 461 -6.28 -19.64 32.79
CA LEU A 461 -5.25 -19.77 31.75
C LEU A 461 -5.18 -18.54 30.84
N LYS A 462 -6.32 -17.95 30.47
CA LYS A 462 -6.37 -16.69 29.70
C LYS A 462 -5.91 -15.50 30.54
N ALA A 463 -6.48 -15.31 31.73
CA ALA A 463 -6.22 -14.16 32.61
C ALA A 463 -4.74 -14.04 33.03
N ASN A 464 -4.04 -15.18 33.19
CA ASN A 464 -2.63 -15.22 33.58
C ASN A 464 -1.67 -15.35 32.36
N ASN A 465 -2.17 -15.21 31.13
CA ASN A 465 -1.44 -15.41 29.87
C ASN A 465 -0.68 -16.76 29.80
N LYS A 466 -1.35 -17.82 30.27
CA LYS A 466 -0.80 -19.18 30.39
C LYS A 466 -1.27 -20.16 29.31
N SER A 467 -2.29 -19.83 28.52
CA SER A 467 -2.78 -20.70 27.44
C SER A 467 -1.68 -21.17 26.47
N GLN A 468 -0.61 -20.40 26.28
CA GLN A 468 0.57 -20.75 25.48
C GLN A 468 1.50 -21.83 26.09
N TYR A 469 1.18 -22.34 27.29
CA TYR A 469 1.97 -23.35 28.01
C TYR A 469 1.17 -24.65 28.25
N VAL A 470 0.02 -24.82 27.60
CA VAL A 470 -0.81 -26.04 27.67
C VAL A 470 -1.40 -26.36 26.30
N SER A 471 -1.53 -27.65 25.99
CA SER A 471 -2.58 -28.15 25.10
C SER A 471 -3.73 -28.64 25.98
N VAL A 472 -4.97 -28.36 25.58
CA VAL A 472 -6.19 -28.77 26.29
C VAL A 472 -7.11 -29.46 25.29
N GLU A 473 -7.39 -30.73 25.52
CA GLU A 473 -8.33 -31.55 24.76
C GLU A 473 -9.45 -31.98 25.70
N THR A 474 -10.70 -32.02 25.24
CA THR A 474 -11.82 -32.45 26.07
C THR A 474 -12.90 -33.20 25.28
N THR A 475 -13.49 -34.21 25.90
CA THR A 475 -14.64 -34.96 25.36
C THR A 475 -15.97 -34.61 26.01
N ALA A 476 -15.98 -33.69 26.99
CA ALA A 476 -17.22 -33.20 27.58
C ALA A 476 -17.99 -32.34 26.56
N THR A 477 -19.33 -32.42 26.59
CA THR A 477 -20.22 -31.69 25.69
C THR A 477 -21.23 -30.87 26.49
N CYS A 478 -22.17 -30.17 25.84
CA CYS A 478 -23.25 -29.48 26.57
C CYS A 478 -24.31 -30.41 27.18
N THR A 479 -24.28 -31.72 26.88
CA THR A 479 -25.29 -32.70 27.32
C THR A 479 -24.71 -33.98 27.91
N GLU A 480 -23.40 -34.22 27.78
CA GLU A 480 -22.72 -35.42 28.25
C GLU A 480 -21.43 -35.05 28.98
N ASN A 481 -21.21 -35.70 30.12
CA ASN A 481 -19.95 -35.63 30.86
C ASN A 481 -18.84 -36.34 30.07
N GLY A 482 -17.61 -35.86 30.18
CA GLY A 482 -16.45 -36.43 29.48
C GLY A 482 -15.17 -36.35 30.29
N THR A 483 -14.06 -36.26 29.57
CA THR A 483 -12.70 -36.22 30.12
C THR A 483 -11.94 -35.08 29.47
N THR A 484 -11.28 -34.25 30.27
CA THR A 484 -10.31 -33.25 29.81
C THR A 484 -8.89 -33.75 30.03
N THR A 485 -8.05 -33.64 29.00
CA THR A 485 -6.61 -33.89 29.05
C THR A 485 -5.88 -32.56 28.90
N VAL A 486 -4.95 -32.27 29.83
CA VAL A 486 -4.13 -31.07 29.82
C VAL A 486 -2.65 -31.47 29.76
N THR A 487 -2.04 -31.28 28.59
CA THR A 487 -0.62 -31.55 28.36
C THR A 487 0.16 -30.25 28.55
N LEU A 488 1.10 -30.21 29.49
CA LEU A 488 1.93 -29.02 29.69
C LEU A 488 2.96 -28.90 28.56
N LEU A 489 3.07 -27.70 28.00
CA LEU A 489 4.01 -27.38 26.93
C LEU A 489 5.28 -26.74 27.50
N CYS A 490 6.41 -26.98 26.84
CA CYS A 490 7.68 -26.43 27.26
C CYS A 490 7.71 -24.91 27.15
N THR A 491 8.09 -24.23 28.23
CA THR A 491 8.17 -22.77 28.31
C THR A 491 9.05 -22.14 27.22
N THR A 492 10.18 -22.81 26.90
CA THR A 492 11.15 -22.41 25.86
C THR A 492 10.65 -22.69 24.44
N CYS A 493 10.46 -23.96 24.04
CA CYS A 493 10.21 -24.33 22.64
C CYS A 493 8.73 -24.59 22.28
N LYS A 494 7.80 -24.53 23.24
CA LYS A 494 6.35 -24.78 23.10
C LYS A 494 5.93 -26.21 22.71
N GLU A 495 6.88 -27.12 22.48
CA GLU A 495 6.57 -28.54 22.28
C GLU A 495 5.96 -29.20 23.54
N PRO A 496 5.14 -30.27 23.38
CA PRO A 496 4.63 -31.07 24.49
C PRO A 496 5.72 -31.59 25.44
N THR A 497 5.34 -31.83 26.69
CA THR A 497 6.18 -32.48 27.71
C THR A 497 5.48 -33.70 28.29
N ASP A 498 6.24 -34.58 28.94
CA ASP A 498 5.72 -35.79 29.60
C ASP A 498 4.77 -35.49 30.79
N THR A 499 4.58 -34.22 31.15
CA THR A 499 3.64 -33.80 32.21
C THR A 499 2.24 -33.61 31.63
N VAL A 500 1.44 -34.68 31.69
CA VAL A 500 0.04 -34.73 31.25
C VAL A 500 -0.88 -34.95 32.44
N TYR A 501 -1.96 -34.18 32.50
CA TYR A 501 -3.08 -34.39 33.43
C TYR A 501 -4.29 -34.92 32.66
N THR A 502 -5.03 -35.86 33.25
CA THR A 502 -6.29 -36.38 32.69
C THR A 502 -7.34 -36.40 33.79
N ALA A 503 -8.48 -35.76 33.57
CA ALA A 503 -9.52 -35.56 34.57
C ALA A 503 -10.92 -35.71 33.98
N LYS A 504 -11.85 -36.28 34.74
CA LYS A 504 -13.29 -36.23 34.43
C LYS A 504 -13.75 -34.76 34.42
N THR A 505 -14.72 -34.45 33.59
CA THR A 505 -15.24 -33.10 33.39
C THR A 505 -16.75 -33.17 33.16
N ASP A 506 -17.51 -32.42 33.95
CA ASP A 506 -18.96 -32.36 33.81
C ASP A 506 -19.39 -31.63 32.53
N MET A 507 -20.61 -31.92 32.08
CA MET A 507 -21.21 -31.31 30.89
C MET A 507 -21.30 -29.77 31.01
N PHE A 508 -21.10 -29.08 29.89
CA PHE A 508 -21.02 -27.62 29.83
C PHE A 508 -22.37 -26.89 29.94
N ASN A 509 -23.45 -27.56 30.36
CA ASN A 509 -24.72 -27.01 30.88
C ASN A 509 -25.28 -25.72 30.20
N HIS A 510 -25.07 -25.57 28.90
CA HIS A 510 -25.46 -24.40 28.08
C HIS A 510 -25.11 -23.00 28.66
N TYR A 511 -24.05 -22.84 29.46
CA TYR A 511 -23.78 -21.57 30.16
C TYR A 511 -23.41 -20.39 29.24
N SER A 512 -22.75 -20.66 28.10
CA SER A 512 -22.44 -19.63 27.08
C SER A 512 -23.59 -19.51 26.08
N ILE A 513 -24.21 -18.32 26.02
CA ILE A 513 -25.42 -18.05 25.24
C ILE A 513 -25.31 -16.69 24.51
N THR A 514 -25.28 -16.71 23.18
CA THR A 514 -25.60 -15.52 22.36
C THR A 514 -27.10 -15.28 22.39
N LYS A 515 -27.54 -14.15 22.96
CA LYS A 515 -28.95 -13.76 23.00
C LYS A 515 -29.42 -13.13 21.69
N ASN A 516 -30.66 -13.40 21.29
CA ASN A 516 -31.26 -12.96 20.03
C ASN A 516 -30.38 -13.25 18.79
N ALA A 517 -29.66 -14.37 18.76
CA ALA A 517 -28.89 -14.80 17.60
C ALA A 517 -29.82 -14.97 16.40
N VAL A 518 -29.43 -14.46 15.22
CA VAL A 518 -30.19 -14.70 13.98
C VAL A 518 -30.08 -16.18 13.62
N VAL A 519 -31.23 -16.86 13.57
CA VAL A 519 -31.33 -18.30 13.24
C VAL A 519 -31.89 -18.53 11.84
N GLU A 520 -32.65 -17.58 11.31
CA GLU A 520 -33.25 -17.62 9.98
C GLU A 520 -33.48 -16.19 9.49
N MET A 521 -33.34 -15.93 8.19
CA MET A 521 -33.71 -14.64 7.60
C MET A 521 -34.18 -14.83 6.15
N LYS A 522 -35.13 -14.00 5.75
CA LYS A 522 -35.52 -13.79 4.36
C LYS A 522 -35.26 -12.32 4.02
N GLU A 523 -34.45 -12.07 3.01
CA GLU A 523 -34.22 -10.71 2.52
C GLU A 523 -35.49 -10.12 1.90
N SER A 524 -35.65 -8.79 1.98
CA SER A 524 -36.75 -8.11 1.29
C SER A 524 -36.44 -7.96 -0.21
N THR A 525 -37.48 -8.11 -1.03
CA THR A 525 -37.42 -7.75 -2.46
C THR A 525 -38.15 -6.43 -2.68
N CYS A 526 -38.25 -5.92 -3.91
CA CYS A 526 -39.13 -4.77 -4.18
C CYS A 526 -40.63 -5.12 -4.15
N GLU A 527 -40.97 -6.41 -4.10
CA GLU A 527 -42.35 -6.93 -4.14
C GLU A 527 -42.79 -7.50 -2.78
N GLU A 528 -41.87 -8.14 -2.05
CA GLU A 528 -42.15 -8.81 -0.79
C GLU A 528 -41.36 -8.21 0.39
N LYS A 529 -41.99 -8.20 1.56
CA LYS A 529 -41.30 -7.92 2.83
C LYS A 529 -40.33 -9.05 3.18
N GLY A 530 -39.20 -8.66 3.78
CA GLY A 530 -38.25 -9.56 4.40
C GLY A 530 -38.64 -9.87 5.85
N TYR A 531 -37.89 -10.75 6.48
CA TYR A 531 -37.95 -10.94 7.94
C TYR A 531 -36.63 -11.48 8.49
N ILE A 532 -36.44 -11.27 9.79
CA ILE A 532 -35.38 -11.87 10.58
C ILE A 532 -36.06 -12.68 11.69
N ILE A 533 -35.60 -13.91 11.92
CA ILE A 533 -35.96 -14.71 13.08
C ILE A 533 -34.75 -14.82 13.99
N SER A 534 -34.93 -14.47 15.27
CA SER A 534 -33.91 -14.56 16.30
C SER A 534 -34.32 -15.51 17.43
N ALA A 535 -33.34 -16.22 17.99
CA ALA A 535 -33.49 -17.02 19.21
C ALA A 535 -32.18 -16.97 20.03
N ASP A 536 -32.26 -17.17 21.34
CA ASP A 536 -31.08 -17.36 22.18
C ASP A 536 -30.43 -18.71 21.82
N LYS A 537 -29.10 -18.72 21.62
CA LYS A 537 -28.38 -19.88 21.06
C LYS A 537 -27.13 -20.18 21.89
N CYS A 538 -26.90 -21.45 22.22
CA CYS A 538 -25.71 -21.87 22.95
C CYS A 538 -24.47 -21.77 22.06
N ASP A 539 -23.43 -21.06 22.51
CA ASP A 539 -22.23 -20.82 21.70
C ASP A 539 -21.36 -22.08 21.53
N LEU A 540 -21.45 -23.02 22.47
CA LEU A 540 -20.62 -24.23 22.54
C LEU A 540 -21.15 -25.39 21.67
N CYS A 541 -22.46 -25.43 21.38
CA CYS A 541 -23.10 -26.52 20.64
C CYS A 541 -24.12 -26.07 19.58
N GLY A 542 -24.36 -24.76 19.43
CA GLY A 542 -25.28 -24.21 18.44
C GLY A 542 -26.78 -24.47 18.68
N LYS A 543 -27.17 -25.11 19.79
CA LYS A 543 -28.57 -25.40 20.11
C LYS A 543 -29.36 -24.12 20.41
N GLU A 544 -30.56 -24.00 19.85
CA GLU A 544 -31.54 -22.97 20.21
C GLU A 544 -32.10 -23.24 21.62
N LEU A 545 -32.10 -22.21 22.47
CA LEU A 545 -32.48 -22.27 23.89
C LEU A 545 -33.75 -21.47 24.21
N SER A 546 -34.16 -20.53 23.36
CA SER A 546 -35.43 -19.81 23.46
C SER A 546 -36.38 -20.17 22.33
N ASN A 547 -37.64 -19.74 22.47
CA ASN A 547 -38.55 -19.65 21.34
C ASN A 547 -38.00 -18.67 20.28
N ARG A 548 -38.36 -18.94 19.01
CA ARG A 548 -38.05 -18.11 17.84
C ARG A 548 -38.94 -16.86 17.80
N VAL A 549 -38.32 -15.69 17.64
CA VAL A 549 -38.99 -14.38 17.52
C VAL A 549 -38.82 -13.85 16.10
N LYS A 550 -39.92 -13.64 15.36
CA LYS A 550 -39.91 -13.10 14.00
C LYS A 550 -40.15 -11.58 13.99
N LYS A 551 -39.29 -10.84 13.30
CA LYS A 551 -39.42 -9.40 13.02
C LYS A 551 -39.47 -9.17 11.50
N GLU A 552 -40.49 -8.49 11.01
CA GLU A 552 -40.57 -8.10 9.58
C GLU A 552 -39.60 -6.96 9.24
N VAL A 553 -39.19 -6.93 7.97
CA VAL A 553 -38.39 -5.87 7.34
C VAL A 553 -39.15 -5.36 6.12
N LYS A 554 -39.26 -4.04 5.96
CA LYS A 554 -40.03 -3.45 4.85
C LYS A 554 -39.48 -3.88 3.48
N ARG A 555 -40.39 -3.98 2.49
CA ARG A 555 -40.00 -4.23 1.09
C ARG A 555 -39.07 -3.12 0.60
N LEU A 556 -38.20 -3.44 -0.34
CA LEU A 556 -37.40 -2.45 -1.05
C LEU A 556 -38.31 -1.59 -1.95
N ALA A 557 -37.85 -0.41 -2.33
CA ALA A 557 -38.54 0.36 -3.37
C ALA A 557 -38.44 -0.37 -4.71
N HIS A 558 -39.52 -0.35 -5.51
CA HIS A 558 -39.36 -0.50 -6.95
C HIS A 558 -38.54 0.69 -7.46
N THR A 559 -37.72 0.50 -8.49
CA THR A 559 -36.78 1.55 -8.94
C THR A 559 -37.48 2.81 -9.45
N ASN A 560 -38.73 2.67 -9.91
CA ASN A 560 -39.62 3.73 -10.35
C ASN A 560 -40.45 4.38 -9.21
N GLU A 561 -40.28 3.96 -7.95
CA GLU A 561 -40.85 4.63 -6.77
C GLU A 561 -39.83 5.59 -6.14
N ILE A 562 -40.28 6.70 -5.56
CA ILE A 562 -39.43 7.69 -4.88
C ILE A 562 -38.80 7.08 -3.61
N GLY A 563 -39.60 6.34 -2.84
CA GLY A 563 -39.19 5.69 -1.59
C GLY A 563 -40.33 4.86 -0.98
N ILE A 564 -40.09 4.28 0.20
CA ILE A 564 -41.02 3.35 0.88
C ILE A 564 -41.21 3.71 2.36
N ASN A 565 -42.48 3.92 2.72
CA ASN A 565 -42.95 4.10 4.09
C ASN A 565 -42.73 2.83 4.93
N ASP A 566 -42.63 2.94 6.25
CA ASP A 566 -42.26 1.78 7.10
C ASP A 566 -43.31 0.66 7.15
N ASN A 567 -44.55 0.93 6.75
CA ASN A 567 -45.58 -0.08 6.53
C ASN A 567 -45.37 -0.90 5.23
N GLY A 568 -44.57 -0.42 4.28
CA GLY A 568 -44.32 -1.00 2.95
C GLY A 568 -45.01 -0.31 1.77
N THR A 569 -45.71 0.82 1.96
CA THR A 569 -46.38 1.54 0.86
C THR A 569 -45.44 2.51 0.13
N SER A 570 -45.81 2.82 -1.13
CA SER A 570 -45.12 3.80 -1.96
C SER A 570 -45.16 5.21 -1.37
N GLN A 571 -44.08 5.97 -1.58
CA GLN A 571 -44.04 7.42 -1.36
C GLN A 571 -44.33 8.24 -2.63
N GLY A 572 -44.55 7.58 -3.77
CA GLY A 572 -44.87 8.21 -5.06
C GLY A 572 -44.01 7.70 -6.21
N THR A 573 -44.40 8.05 -7.43
CA THR A 573 -43.77 7.58 -8.67
C THR A 573 -42.71 8.56 -9.18
N LYS A 574 -41.55 8.05 -9.60
CA LYS A 574 -40.53 8.81 -10.34
C LYS A 574 -40.99 9.05 -11.78
N THR A 575 -41.01 10.30 -12.21
CA THR A 575 -41.48 10.72 -13.55
C THR A 575 -40.35 10.81 -14.60
N VAL A 576 -39.20 10.19 -14.35
CA VAL A 576 -38.04 10.22 -15.27
C VAL A 576 -38.14 9.16 -16.37
N LEU A 577 -37.48 9.43 -17.50
CA LEU A 577 -37.35 8.53 -18.64
C LEU A 577 -36.09 7.65 -18.48
N ASP A 578 -36.24 6.36 -18.20
CA ASP A 578 -35.13 5.40 -18.00
C ASP A 578 -35.12 4.27 -19.07
N GLY A 579 -34.50 3.13 -18.77
CA GLY A 579 -34.42 1.98 -19.68
C GLY A 579 -35.68 1.11 -19.73
N THR A 580 -36.60 1.29 -18.79
CA THR A 580 -37.87 0.53 -18.67
C THR A 580 -39.05 1.26 -19.29
N THR A 581 -38.88 2.53 -19.65
CA THR A 581 -39.97 3.41 -20.03
C THR A 581 -40.60 2.98 -21.35
N THR A 582 -41.88 2.57 -21.31
CA THR A 582 -42.65 2.17 -22.50
C THR A 582 -43.56 3.30 -22.95
N VAL A 583 -43.52 3.60 -24.25
CA VAL A 583 -44.55 4.41 -24.92
C VAL A 583 -45.50 3.45 -25.61
N GLU A 584 -46.80 3.64 -25.40
CA GLU A 584 -47.85 2.72 -25.85
C GLU A 584 -49.01 3.50 -26.47
N LEU A 585 -49.61 2.93 -27.51
CA LEU A 585 -50.92 3.34 -27.99
C LEU A 585 -51.94 2.43 -27.30
N VAL A 586 -52.87 3.04 -26.57
CA VAL A 586 -53.99 2.36 -25.92
C VAL A 586 -55.17 2.44 -26.87
N GLY A 587 -55.71 1.27 -27.24
CA GLY A 587 -56.68 1.11 -28.32
C GLY A 587 -56.03 0.91 -29.68
N ASP A 588 -56.80 0.33 -30.60
CA ASP A 588 -56.31 -0.31 -31.81
C ASP A 588 -57.07 0.14 -33.08
N VAL A 589 -58.16 0.89 -32.90
CA VAL A 589 -59.02 1.45 -33.97
C VAL A 589 -59.24 2.94 -33.72
N LEU A 590 -59.17 3.77 -34.77
CA LEU A 590 -59.73 5.11 -34.82
C LEU A 590 -61.02 5.11 -35.64
N VAL A 591 -62.15 5.39 -34.99
CA VAL A 591 -63.43 5.67 -35.66
C VAL A 591 -63.59 7.18 -35.81
N ASP A 592 -63.45 7.68 -37.04
CA ASP A 592 -63.76 9.07 -37.37
C ASP A 592 -65.28 9.27 -37.34
N THR A 593 -65.72 10.50 -37.04
CA THR A 593 -67.15 10.85 -37.06
C THR A 593 -67.67 11.10 -38.47
N ASN A 594 -66.86 11.67 -39.38
CA ASN A 594 -67.28 12.13 -40.72
C ASN A 594 -66.23 11.96 -41.84
N GLY A 595 -65.00 11.54 -41.53
CA GLY A 595 -63.87 11.39 -42.46
C GLY A 595 -62.95 12.62 -42.54
N GLU A 596 -63.15 13.60 -41.66
CA GLU A 596 -62.39 14.84 -41.59
C GLU A 596 -60.91 14.60 -41.22
N THR A 597 -60.61 13.53 -40.49
CA THR A 597 -59.24 13.17 -40.08
C THR A 597 -58.33 12.97 -41.29
N LEU A 598 -58.84 12.51 -42.43
CA LEU A 598 -58.06 12.37 -43.68
C LEU A 598 -57.32 13.66 -44.07
N LYS A 599 -57.85 14.83 -43.72
CA LYS A 599 -57.26 16.16 -44.01
C LYS A 599 -56.06 16.48 -43.10
N LEU A 600 -55.88 15.74 -42.01
CA LEU A 600 -54.80 15.90 -41.05
C LEU A 600 -53.55 15.06 -41.41
N ASN A 601 -53.57 14.36 -42.55
CA ASN A 601 -52.41 13.60 -43.02
C ASN A 601 -51.18 14.52 -43.19
N GLY A 602 -50.07 14.17 -42.54
CA GLY A 602 -48.85 14.97 -42.49
C GLY A 602 -48.82 16.06 -41.38
N GLN A 603 -49.92 16.29 -40.65
CA GLN A 603 -50.01 17.33 -39.62
C GLN A 603 -49.55 16.84 -38.23
N PHE A 604 -49.18 17.79 -37.37
CA PHE A 604 -48.93 17.56 -35.96
C PHE A 604 -50.22 17.67 -35.14
N ILE A 605 -50.37 16.82 -34.13
CA ILE A 605 -51.51 16.79 -33.20
C ILE A 605 -51.06 16.62 -31.75
N THR A 606 -51.83 17.18 -30.82
CA THR A 606 -51.65 16.97 -29.37
C THR A 606 -52.36 15.68 -28.89
N PRO A 607 -51.99 15.11 -27.73
CA PRO A 607 -52.71 13.98 -27.13
C PRO A 607 -54.22 14.23 -26.98
N ASN A 608 -54.60 15.44 -26.56
CA ASN A 608 -56.01 15.84 -26.42
C ASN A 608 -56.74 15.97 -27.77
N GLN A 609 -56.03 16.21 -28.88
CA GLN A 609 -56.62 16.15 -30.22
C GLN A 609 -56.81 14.69 -30.66
N LEU A 610 -55.82 13.81 -30.45
CA LEU A 610 -55.96 12.38 -30.78
C LEU A 610 -57.18 11.77 -30.07
N VAL A 611 -57.31 11.97 -28.75
CA VAL A 611 -58.44 11.47 -27.95
C VAL A 611 -59.77 12.02 -28.45
N LYS A 612 -59.85 13.30 -28.86
CA LYS A 612 -61.08 13.89 -29.43
C LYS A 612 -61.42 13.32 -30.81
N ILE A 613 -60.45 13.26 -31.71
CA ILE A 613 -60.62 12.77 -33.08
C ILE A 613 -61.04 11.29 -33.07
N ALA A 614 -60.44 10.49 -32.19
CA ALA A 614 -60.77 9.09 -31.99
C ALA A 614 -62.01 8.86 -31.11
N SER A 615 -62.73 9.90 -30.66
CA SER A 615 -63.88 9.76 -29.75
C SER A 615 -63.58 8.93 -28.48
N GLY A 616 -62.34 8.99 -27.98
CA GLY A 616 -61.84 8.20 -26.85
C GLY A 616 -61.28 6.81 -27.20
N THR A 617 -61.38 6.34 -28.46
CA THR A 617 -60.93 4.98 -28.86
C THR A 617 -59.41 4.82 -28.95
N LEU A 618 -58.66 5.91 -29.18
CA LEU A 618 -57.20 5.92 -29.13
C LEU A 618 -56.66 6.94 -28.12
N ALA A 619 -55.66 6.55 -27.34
CA ALA A 619 -54.84 7.45 -26.52
C ALA A 619 -53.38 6.99 -26.48
N VAL A 620 -52.42 7.91 -26.56
CA VAL A 620 -51.01 7.59 -26.32
C VAL A 620 -50.69 7.75 -24.84
N LYS A 621 -49.98 6.76 -24.27
CA LYS A 621 -49.53 6.76 -22.87
C LYS A 621 -48.05 6.45 -22.75
N VAL A 622 -47.47 6.93 -21.65
CA VAL A 622 -46.08 6.72 -21.25
C VAL A 622 -46.06 6.09 -19.87
N TYR A 623 -45.44 4.91 -19.76
CA TYR A 623 -45.33 4.16 -18.53
C TYR A 623 -43.87 3.97 -18.12
N ASN A 624 -43.60 3.89 -16.82
CA ASN A 624 -42.31 3.50 -16.26
C ASN A 624 -42.52 2.28 -15.34
N ASN A 625 -41.59 1.32 -15.36
CA ASN A 625 -41.70 0.03 -14.68
C ASN A 625 -40.51 -0.18 -13.71
N CYS A 626 -40.61 -1.13 -12.79
CA CYS A 626 -39.46 -1.49 -11.95
C CYS A 626 -38.37 -2.15 -12.81
N SER A 627 -37.15 -1.61 -12.84
CA SER A 627 -36.03 -2.23 -13.58
C SER A 627 -35.49 -3.49 -12.89
N THR A 628 -35.80 -3.70 -11.60
CA THR A 628 -35.38 -4.89 -10.84
C THR A 628 -36.28 -6.11 -11.08
N CYS A 629 -37.60 -5.92 -11.18
CA CYS A 629 -38.56 -7.04 -11.32
C CYS A 629 -39.43 -6.99 -12.60
N GLY A 630 -39.35 -5.92 -13.40
CA GLY A 630 -40.20 -5.69 -14.57
C GLY A 630 -41.65 -5.26 -14.26
N ASN A 631 -42.13 -5.55 -13.05
CA ASN A 631 -43.49 -5.23 -12.60
C ASN A 631 -43.62 -3.79 -12.07
N ASN A 632 -44.76 -3.46 -11.43
CA ASN A 632 -45.13 -2.09 -11.02
C ASN A 632 -45.16 -1.08 -12.18
N LYS A 633 -46.03 -1.32 -13.17
CA LYS A 633 -46.27 -0.41 -14.30
C LYS A 633 -47.01 0.85 -13.86
N GLN A 634 -46.33 2.00 -13.90
CA GLN A 634 -46.84 3.29 -13.44
C GLN A 634 -47.03 4.26 -14.61
N ASP A 635 -48.20 4.92 -14.69
CA ASP A 635 -48.51 5.92 -15.72
C ASP A 635 -47.86 7.27 -15.39
N ILE A 636 -46.96 7.73 -16.26
CA ILE A 636 -46.23 9.00 -16.11
C ILE A 636 -46.57 10.00 -17.23
N THR A 637 -47.60 9.72 -18.04
CA THR A 637 -47.96 10.47 -19.26
C THR A 637 -48.12 11.98 -18.99
N ALA A 638 -48.78 12.34 -17.89
CA ALA A 638 -49.07 13.73 -17.53
C ALA A 638 -47.82 14.56 -17.14
N ALA A 639 -46.67 13.92 -16.94
CA ALA A 639 -45.41 14.57 -16.58
C ALA A 639 -44.42 14.71 -17.75
N GLN A 640 -44.78 14.26 -18.95
CA GLN A 640 -43.91 14.33 -20.14
C GLN A 640 -44.44 15.32 -21.18
N ALA A 641 -43.56 15.84 -22.03
CA ALA A 641 -43.96 16.58 -23.23
C ALA A 641 -44.14 15.60 -24.39
N LEU A 642 -45.35 15.49 -24.95
CA LEU A 642 -45.64 14.64 -26.10
C LEU A 642 -45.86 15.47 -27.37
N THR A 643 -45.04 15.22 -28.39
CA THR A 643 -45.24 15.70 -29.77
C THR A 643 -45.66 14.52 -30.64
N MET A 644 -46.75 14.64 -31.40
CA MET A 644 -47.21 13.58 -32.29
C MET A 644 -47.47 14.13 -33.70
N LYS A 645 -47.15 13.34 -34.72
CA LYS A 645 -47.41 13.66 -36.12
C LYS A 645 -48.14 12.51 -36.78
N ILE A 646 -49.22 12.80 -37.50
CA ILE A 646 -49.86 11.81 -38.36
C ILE A 646 -49.03 11.72 -39.64
N THR A 647 -48.40 10.58 -39.92
CA THR A 647 -47.49 10.40 -41.06
C THR A 647 -48.11 9.67 -42.24
N SER A 648 -49.18 8.91 -42.02
CA SER A 648 -50.02 8.37 -43.08
C SER A 648 -51.47 8.26 -42.61
N ILE A 649 -52.42 8.54 -43.49
CA ILE A 649 -53.82 8.16 -43.32
C ILE A 649 -54.31 7.58 -44.65
N LYS A 650 -54.96 6.43 -44.59
CA LYS A 650 -55.59 5.78 -45.74
C LYS A 650 -57.03 5.45 -45.37
N LYS A 651 -57.97 5.81 -46.25
CA LYS A 651 -59.38 5.44 -46.11
C LYS A 651 -59.55 3.92 -46.23
N GLU A 652 -60.53 3.37 -45.52
CA GLU A 652 -60.97 1.98 -45.63
C GLU A 652 -61.47 1.61 -47.04
N THR A 653 -61.38 0.33 -47.36
CA THR A 653 -61.88 -0.26 -48.61
C THR A 653 -63.10 -1.13 -48.30
N GLU A 654 -63.71 -1.73 -49.33
CA GLU A 654 -64.81 -2.69 -49.12
C GLU A 654 -64.40 -3.88 -48.24
N LEU A 655 -63.15 -4.35 -48.35
CA LEU A 655 -62.68 -5.62 -47.76
C LEU A 655 -61.59 -5.50 -46.68
N LYS A 656 -61.08 -4.29 -46.40
CA LYS A 656 -60.05 -4.02 -45.38
C LYS A 656 -60.25 -2.64 -44.74
N ALA A 657 -59.91 -2.52 -43.45
CA ALA A 657 -59.80 -1.25 -42.75
C ALA A 657 -58.89 -0.26 -43.47
N GLY A 658 -59.08 1.03 -43.15
CA GLY A 658 -58.07 2.04 -43.41
C GLY A 658 -56.93 1.93 -42.40
N SER A 659 -55.92 2.78 -42.53
CA SER A 659 -54.80 2.82 -41.58
C SER A 659 -54.46 4.26 -41.22
N ILE A 660 -54.32 4.56 -39.93
CA ILE A 660 -53.66 5.78 -39.43
C ILE A 660 -52.30 5.42 -38.82
N THR A 661 -51.25 6.12 -39.24
CA THR A 661 -49.89 5.97 -38.72
C THR A 661 -49.47 7.24 -37.98
N LEU A 662 -48.98 7.06 -36.75
CA LEU A 662 -48.61 8.12 -35.82
C LEU A 662 -47.11 8.00 -35.47
N ASP A 663 -46.34 9.03 -35.78
CA ASP A 663 -45.00 9.22 -35.24
C ASP A 663 -45.12 9.97 -33.92
N VAL A 664 -44.75 9.32 -32.82
CA VAL A 664 -44.80 9.87 -31.46
C VAL A 664 -43.39 10.15 -30.96
N GLN A 665 -43.17 11.35 -30.43
CA GLN A 665 -41.97 11.74 -29.69
C GLN A 665 -42.36 12.15 -28.26
N VAL A 666 -41.71 11.54 -27.28
CA VAL A 666 -41.86 11.85 -25.86
C VAL A 666 -40.56 12.47 -25.37
N GLU A 667 -40.64 13.69 -24.85
CA GLU A 667 -39.53 14.44 -24.27
C GLU A 667 -39.71 14.60 -22.76
N GLY A 668 -38.62 14.40 -22.03
CA GLY A 668 -38.53 14.53 -20.58
C GLY A 668 -37.07 14.51 -20.12
N VAL A 669 -36.83 14.17 -18.86
CA VAL A 669 -35.48 14.05 -18.29
C VAL A 669 -35.17 12.63 -17.82
N ASP A 670 -33.91 12.23 -17.88
CA ASP A 670 -33.41 11.00 -17.27
C ASP A 670 -33.17 11.13 -15.75
N ALA A 671 -32.70 10.06 -15.12
CA ALA A 671 -32.38 10.04 -13.68
C ALA A 671 -31.21 10.95 -13.26
N LYS A 672 -30.52 11.62 -14.20
CA LYS A 672 -29.47 12.63 -13.98
C LYS A 672 -29.95 14.05 -14.30
N GLY A 673 -31.23 14.24 -14.64
CA GLY A 673 -31.78 15.52 -15.08
C GLY A 673 -31.43 15.89 -16.53
N GLN A 674 -30.86 14.97 -17.32
CA GLN A 674 -30.47 15.24 -18.71
C GLN A 674 -31.67 15.05 -19.64
N LYS A 675 -31.86 15.98 -20.59
CA LYS A 675 -32.92 15.89 -21.61
C LYS A 675 -32.81 14.59 -22.39
N LYS A 676 -33.92 13.85 -22.46
CA LYS A 676 -34.04 12.58 -23.17
C LYS A 676 -35.31 12.57 -24.01
N VAL A 677 -35.20 11.97 -25.20
CA VAL A 677 -36.31 11.85 -26.16
C VAL A 677 -36.48 10.39 -26.53
N ILE A 678 -37.72 9.90 -26.53
CA ILE A 678 -38.12 8.57 -27.01
C ILE A 678 -39.00 8.75 -28.24
N SER A 679 -38.59 8.19 -29.37
CA SER A 679 -39.36 8.20 -30.62
C SER A 679 -39.93 6.81 -30.91
N LYS A 680 -41.23 6.71 -31.21
CA LYS A 680 -41.90 5.45 -31.55
C LYS A 680 -43.02 5.69 -32.57
N GLN A 681 -43.10 4.83 -33.57
CA GLN A 681 -44.19 4.84 -34.55
C GLN A 681 -45.26 3.82 -34.16
N PHE A 682 -46.52 4.17 -34.34
CA PHE A 682 -47.68 3.29 -34.18
C PHE A 682 -48.53 3.31 -35.45
N THR A 683 -49.23 2.21 -35.73
CA THR A 683 -50.31 2.16 -36.72
C THR A 683 -51.54 1.56 -36.06
N ALA A 684 -52.70 2.15 -36.31
CA ALA A 684 -54.01 1.66 -35.89
C ALA A 684 -54.94 1.58 -37.11
N ASP A 685 -55.97 0.75 -37.01
CA ASP A 685 -57.02 0.68 -38.03
C ASP A 685 -57.83 1.99 -38.06
N TYR A 686 -58.31 2.38 -39.24
CA TYR A 686 -59.02 3.65 -39.44
C TYR A 686 -60.31 3.44 -40.25
N PHE A 687 -61.39 4.10 -39.84
CA PHE A 687 -62.67 4.13 -40.54
C PHE A 687 -63.21 5.56 -40.63
N THR A 688 -63.67 6.02 -41.79
CA THR A 688 -64.16 7.42 -41.92
C THR A 688 -65.50 7.70 -41.24
N ASN A 689 -66.18 6.69 -40.69
CA ASN A 689 -67.49 6.85 -40.05
C ASN A 689 -67.84 5.60 -39.22
N ALA A 690 -68.68 5.78 -38.19
CA ALA A 690 -69.10 4.70 -37.29
C ALA A 690 -69.85 3.56 -38.00
N VAL A 691 -70.61 3.83 -39.07
CA VAL A 691 -71.29 2.79 -39.87
C VAL A 691 -70.26 1.91 -40.56
N SER A 692 -69.26 2.51 -41.20
CA SER A 692 -68.16 1.78 -41.86
C SER A 692 -67.25 0.98 -40.92
N TYR A 693 -67.26 1.29 -39.61
CA TYR A 693 -66.70 0.44 -38.57
C TYR A 693 -67.67 -0.68 -38.17
N LEU A 694 -68.93 -0.38 -37.86
CA LEU A 694 -69.92 -1.37 -37.42
C LEU A 694 -70.22 -2.44 -38.48
N ASP A 695 -70.45 -2.05 -39.73
CA ASP A 695 -70.67 -2.96 -40.87
C ASP A 695 -69.46 -3.90 -41.12
N ARG A 696 -68.27 -3.48 -40.67
CA ARG A 696 -67.01 -4.22 -40.89
C ARG A 696 -66.46 -4.89 -39.65
N LYS A 697 -66.92 -4.56 -38.45
CA LYS A 697 -66.39 -5.12 -37.19
C LYS A 697 -66.37 -6.64 -37.22
N ASP A 698 -67.40 -7.25 -37.80
CA ASP A 698 -67.58 -8.71 -37.89
C ASP A 698 -67.10 -9.29 -39.25
N THR A 699 -66.59 -8.46 -40.17
CA THR A 699 -65.98 -8.89 -41.45
C THR A 699 -64.51 -8.48 -41.61
N LEU A 700 -63.93 -7.82 -40.59
CA LEU A 700 -62.50 -7.58 -40.47
C LEU A 700 -61.78 -8.92 -40.42
N LYS A 701 -61.11 -9.23 -41.52
CA LYS A 701 -60.30 -10.43 -41.72
C LYS A 701 -59.38 -10.66 -40.52
N LEU A 702 -59.72 -11.66 -39.71
CA LEU A 702 -58.96 -12.09 -38.54
C LEU A 702 -57.47 -12.27 -38.91
N ASN A 703 -56.60 -11.78 -38.05
CA ASN A 703 -55.15 -11.92 -38.16
C ASN A 703 -54.56 -12.10 -36.74
N GLY A 704 -53.54 -12.93 -36.59
CA GLY A 704 -52.99 -13.27 -35.27
C GLY A 704 -53.84 -14.31 -34.55
N LEU A 705 -53.74 -14.36 -33.21
CA LEU A 705 -54.37 -15.40 -32.40
C LEU A 705 -55.78 -14.98 -31.93
N HIS A 706 -56.78 -15.83 -32.17
CA HIS A 706 -58.18 -15.61 -31.76
C HIS A 706 -58.75 -16.83 -31.05
N LEU A 707 -59.65 -16.62 -30.08
CA LEU A 707 -60.29 -17.68 -29.29
C LEU A 707 -61.71 -17.93 -29.79
N GLU A 708 -61.95 -19.12 -30.34
CA GLU A 708 -63.25 -19.55 -30.88
C GLU A 708 -63.53 -20.98 -30.42
N ASP A 709 -64.77 -21.30 -30.03
CA ASP A 709 -65.18 -22.64 -29.55
C ASP A 709 -64.25 -23.25 -28.48
N GLY A 710 -63.69 -22.40 -27.61
CA GLY A 710 -62.74 -22.80 -26.56
C GLY A 710 -61.31 -23.10 -27.04
N LYS A 711 -61.00 -22.79 -28.31
CA LYS A 711 -59.74 -23.14 -29.00
C LYS A 711 -59.09 -21.89 -29.59
N PHE A 712 -57.81 -21.67 -29.28
CA PHE A 712 -57.03 -20.60 -29.90
C PHE A 712 -56.53 -21.01 -31.29
N ASN A 713 -57.00 -20.30 -32.31
CA ASN A 713 -56.63 -20.47 -33.72
C ASN A 713 -55.75 -19.29 -34.17
N TYR A 714 -54.79 -19.54 -35.07
CA TYR A 714 -53.98 -18.49 -35.69
C TYR A 714 -54.50 -18.18 -37.09
N TYR A 715 -54.92 -16.94 -37.29
CA TYR A 715 -55.54 -16.43 -38.51
C TYR A 715 -54.60 -15.55 -39.32
N LYS A 716 -54.84 -15.52 -40.63
CA LYS A 716 -54.16 -14.69 -41.62
C LYS A 716 -55.12 -14.36 -42.76
N ASP A 717 -55.30 -13.07 -43.03
CA ASP A 717 -56.30 -12.57 -43.99
C ASP A 717 -57.71 -13.21 -43.80
N GLY A 718 -58.11 -13.52 -42.55
CA GLY A 718 -59.41 -14.09 -42.21
C GLY A 718 -59.57 -15.59 -42.46
N VAL A 719 -58.47 -16.33 -42.66
CA VAL A 719 -58.47 -17.80 -42.75
C VAL A 719 -57.45 -18.35 -41.74
N ILE A 720 -57.72 -19.51 -41.13
CA ILE A 720 -56.75 -20.17 -40.24
C ILE A 720 -55.52 -20.57 -41.06
N ASP A 721 -54.34 -20.02 -40.75
CA ASP A 721 -53.09 -20.42 -41.40
C ASP A 721 -52.60 -21.73 -40.77
N THR A 722 -53.12 -22.85 -41.28
CA THR A 722 -52.75 -24.21 -40.85
C THR A 722 -51.29 -24.56 -41.13
N THR A 723 -50.55 -23.72 -41.87
CA THR A 723 -49.10 -23.85 -42.06
C THR A 723 -48.29 -23.14 -40.97
N PHE A 724 -48.92 -22.26 -40.18
CA PHE A 724 -48.23 -21.51 -39.13
C PHE A 724 -47.78 -22.43 -37.98
N LYS A 725 -46.52 -22.24 -37.60
CA LYS A 725 -45.87 -22.90 -36.46
C LYS A 725 -44.85 -21.96 -35.83
N GLY A 726 -44.97 -21.69 -34.53
CA GLY A 726 -44.10 -20.74 -33.82
C GLY A 726 -44.69 -20.24 -32.51
N LEU A 727 -44.06 -19.23 -31.91
CA LEU A 727 -44.64 -18.46 -30.80
C LEU A 727 -45.44 -17.26 -31.34
N VAL A 728 -46.58 -16.99 -30.73
CA VAL A 728 -47.44 -15.82 -31.01
C VAL A 728 -47.78 -15.15 -29.68
N ASP A 729 -47.71 -13.82 -29.62
CA ASP A 729 -48.21 -13.09 -28.47
C ASP A 729 -49.74 -12.97 -28.53
N TYR A 730 -50.38 -13.18 -27.40
CA TYR A 730 -51.77 -12.83 -27.17
C TYR A 730 -51.90 -12.25 -25.75
N ASN A 731 -52.32 -10.99 -25.65
CA ASN A 731 -52.42 -10.24 -24.40
C ASN A 731 -51.14 -10.27 -23.53
N GLY A 732 -49.97 -10.15 -24.14
CA GLY A 732 -48.67 -10.15 -23.45
C GLY A 732 -48.20 -11.53 -22.99
N SER A 733 -48.86 -12.59 -23.44
CA SER A 733 -48.52 -13.98 -23.16
C SER A 733 -48.15 -14.71 -24.46
N LEU A 734 -47.00 -15.39 -24.48
CA LEU A 734 -46.53 -16.13 -25.65
C LEU A 734 -47.11 -17.55 -25.66
N PHE A 735 -47.89 -17.85 -26.70
CA PHE A 735 -48.45 -19.18 -26.94
C PHE A 735 -47.73 -19.88 -28.10
N TYR A 736 -47.48 -21.18 -27.95
CA TYR A 736 -46.94 -22.03 -29.00
C TYR A 736 -48.06 -22.57 -29.89
N VAL A 737 -48.04 -22.13 -31.14
CA VAL A 737 -48.94 -22.55 -32.21
C VAL A 737 -48.27 -23.63 -33.05
N GLU A 738 -48.98 -24.70 -33.32
CA GLU A 738 -48.58 -25.81 -34.20
C GLU A 738 -49.79 -26.15 -35.09
N ASN A 739 -49.59 -26.15 -36.42
CA ASN A 739 -50.64 -26.33 -37.43
C ASN A 739 -51.79 -25.31 -37.33
N GLY A 740 -51.46 -24.02 -37.11
CA GLY A 740 -52.45 -22.94 -36.99
C GLY A 740 -53.33 -22.97 -35.71
N THR A 741 -52.96 -23.77 -34.71
CA THR A 741 -53.69 -23.96 -33.44
C THR A 741 -52.75 -23.90 -32.24
N VAL A 742 -53.15 -23.30 -31.11
CA VAL A 742 -52.34 -23.41 -29.87
C VAL A 742 -52.28 -24.86 -29.41
N ALA A 743 -51.07 -25.39 -29.28
CA ALA A 743 -50.86 -26.78 -28.90
C ALA A 743 -51.00 -26.96 -27.38
N THR A 744 -52.23 -26.91 -26.87
CA THR A 744 -52.56 -26.97 -25.43
C THR A 744 -52.11 -28.25 -24.73
N GLY A 745 -51.84 -29.33 -25.47
CA GLY A 745 -51.19 -30.54 -24.95
C GLY A 745 -49.68 -30.38 -24.65
N VAL A 746 -49.02 -29.33 -25.14
CA VAL A 746 -47.57 -29.10 -24.95
C VAL A 746 -47.32 -28.52 -23.56
N ASN A 747 -46.68 -29.35 -22.73
CA ASN A 747 -46.27 -29.04 -21.37
C ASN A 747 -44.80 -29.44 -21.18
N GLY A 748 -44.06 -28.72 -20.34
CA GLY A 748 -42.62 -28.93 -20.16
C GLY A 748 -41.76 -28.31 -21.26
N ALA A 749 -40.57 -28.88 -21.48
CA ALA A 749 -39.58 -28.37 -22.42
C ALA A 749 -39.97 -28.60 -23.90
N LYS A 750 -40.05 -27.53 -24.69
CA LYS A 750 -40.18 -27.58 -26.16
C LYS A 750 -39.10 -26.72 -26.83
N LEU A 751 -38.43 -27.28 -27.83
CA LEU A 751 -37.55 -26.54 -28.72
C LEU A 751 -38.38 -25.78 -29.75
N ILE A 752 -38.29 -24.46 -29.74
CA ILE A 752 -39.00 -23.56 -30.66
C ILE A 752 -37.99 -22.50 -31.14
N ASN A 753 -37.82 -22.34 -32.45
CA ASN A 753 -36.91 -21.35 -33.06
C ASN A 753 -35.49 -21.35 -32.43
N ASN A 754 -34.90 -22.55 -32.30
CA ASN A 754 -33.59 -22.81 -31.69
C ASN A 754 -33.42 -22.39 -30.21
N LYS A 755 -34.50 -22.10 -29.49
CA LYS A 755 -34.52 -21.91 -28.03
C LYS A 755 -35.43 -22.93 -27.36
N TRP A 756 -35.03 -23.39 -26.18
CA TRP A 756 -35.87 -24.26 -25.36
C TRP A 756 -36.72 -23.42 -24.41
N TYR A 757 -38.03 -23.55 -24.53
CA TYR A 757 -39.01 -22.89 -23.66
C TYR A 757 -39.67 -23.91 -22.74
N PHE A 758 -40.03 -23.48 -21.53
CA PHE A 758 -40.94 -24.21 -20.66
C PHE A 758 -42.36 -23.72 -20.84
N LEU A 759 -43.27 -24.63 -21.17
CA LEU A 759 -44.67 -24.32 -21.38
C LEU A 759 -45.57 -25.06 -20.40
N ALA A 760 -46.71 -24.44 -20.07
CA ALA A 760 -47.87 -25.10 -19.49
C ALA A 760 -49.07 -24.78 -20.39
N TYR A 761 -49.85 -25.79 -20.76
CA TYR A 761 -50.99 -25.68 -21.68
C TYR A 761 -50.68 -24.93 -23.00
N GLY A 762 -49.48 -25.10 -23.55
CA GLY A 762 -49.02 -24.39 -24.74
C GLY A 762 -48.63 -22.91 -24.52
N MET A 763 -48.72 -22.38 -23.31
CA MET A 763 -48.27 -21.02 -22.94
C MET A 763 -46.87 -21.05 -22.31
N VAL A 764 -45.97 -20.19 -22.79
CA VAL A 764 -44.62 -20.01 -22.23
C VAL A 764 -44.73 -19.39 -20.83
N GLN A 765 -44.15 -20.07 -19.84
CA GLN A 765 -44.20 -19.62 -18.44
C GLN A 765 -43.04 -18.65 -18.15
N THR A 766 -43.17 -17.40 -18.58
CA THR A 766 -42.10 -16.37 -18.53
C THR A 766 -41.61 -16.01 -17.12
N GLN A 767 -42.34 -16.40 -16.07
CA GLN A 767 -41.93 -16.25 -14.66
C GLN A 767 -41.37 -17.54 -14.04
N TYR A 768 -41.32 -18.64 -14.79
CA TYR A 768 -40.85 -19.92 -14.25
C TYR A 768 -39.32 -19.96 -14.13
N VAL A 769 -38.89 -20.14 -12.89
CA VAL A 769 -37.54 -20.52 -12.50
C VAL A 769 -37.64 -21.94 -11.93
N GLY A 770 -37.04 -22.95 -12.58
CA GLY A 770 -37.25 -24.34 -12.16
C GLY A 770 -36.76 -25.47 -13.08
N LEU A 771 -36.88 -26.72 -12.63
CA LEU A 771 -36.50 -27.93 -13.37
C LEU A 771 -37.57 -28.37 -14.38
N THR A 772 -37.20 -28.47 -15.65
CA THR A 772 -37.98 -29.17 -16.67
C THR A 772 -37.29 -30.45 -17.15
N THR A 773 -38.00 -31.58 -17.15
CA THR A 773 -37.41 -32.83 -17.66
C THR A 773 -37.54 -32.94 -19.18
N TYR A 774 -36.43 -33.15 -19.87
CA TYR A 774 -36.38 -33.50 -21.29
C TYR A 774 -35.52 -34.76 -21.48
N GLN A 775 -36.04 -35.78 -22.19
CA GLN A 775 -35.36 -37.08 -22.41
C GLN A 775 -34.80 -37.72 -21.11
N GLY A 776 -35.59 -37.74 -20.03
CA GLY A 776 -35.19 -38.34 -18.75
C GLY A 776 -34.11 -37.57 -17.98
N LYS A 777 -33.83 -36.34 -18.40
CA LYS A 777 -32.78 -35.46 -17.89
C LYS A 777 -33.41 -34.14 -17.46
N ALA A 778 -33.17 -33.66 -16.23
CA ALA A 778 -33.87 -32.51 -15.64
C ALA A 778 -33.08 -31.18 -15.78
N PHE A 779 -33.61 -30.26 -16.59
CA PHE A 779 -33.01 -29.01 -17.07
C PHE A 779 -33.42 -27.76 -16.30
N TYR A 780 -32.46 -26.87 -16.14
CA TYR A 780 -32.61 -25.44 -15.92
C TYR A 780 -33.79 -24.84 -16.69
N VAL A 781 -34.57 -23.99 -16.03
CA VAL A 781 -35.36 -22.94 -16.66
C VAL A 781 -35.21 -21.67 -15.81
N GLN A 782 -34.99 -20.52 -16.45
CA GLN A 782 -35.13 -19.19 -15.85
C GLN A 782 -35.90 -18.31 -16.82
N ASN A 783 -36.83 -17.51 -16.30
CA ASN A 783 -37.71 -16.65 -17.08
C ASN A 783 -38.43 -17.41 -18.23
N GLY A 784 -38.77 -18.69 -17.99
CA GLY A 784 -39.41 -19.57 -18.97
C GLY A 784 -38.51 -20.15 -20.07
N ILE A 785 -37.19 -19.92 -20.05
CA ILE A 785 -36.21 -20.41 -21.05
C ILE A 785 -35.15 -21.29 -20.39
N ILE A 786 -34.74 -22.39 -21.04
CA ILE A 786 -33.58 -23.17 -20.57
C ILE A 786 -32.29 -22.37 -20.83
N ASP A 787 -31.67 -21.85 -19.77
CA ASP A 787 -30.34 -21.25 -19.88
C ASP A 787 -29.26 -22.33 -19.93
N THR A 788 -28.63 -22.45 -21.09
CA THR A 788 -27.50 -23.36 -21.30
C THR A 788 -26.15 -22.72 -20.98
N ASN A 789 -26.08 -21.79 -20.03
CA ASN A 789 -24.83 -21.13 -19.60
C ASN A 789 -24.46 -21.39 -18.14
N VAL A 790 -25.42 -21.48 -17.21
CA VAL A 790 -25.12 -21.60 -15.76
C VAL A 790 -24.37 -22.90 -15.41
N GLY A 791 -23.28 -22.78 -14.65
CA GLY A 791 -22.47 -23.89 -14.14
C GLY A 791 -22.03 -23.67 -12.69
N GLY A 792 -21.53 -24.72 -12.03
CA GLY A 792 -21.10 -24.79 -10.65
C GLY A 792 -22.03 -25.60 -9.75
N LEU A 793 -22.18 -25.17 -8.50
CA LEU A 793 -23.25 -25.63 -7.61
C LEU A 793 -24.42 -24.65 -7.65
N VAL A 794 -25.62 -25.13 -7.96
CA VAL A 794 -26.84 -24.33 -7.89
C VAL A 794 -27.73 -24.82 -6.75
N GLU A 795 -28.31 -23.87 -6.02
CA GLU A 795 -29.26 -24.15 -4.94
C GLU A 795 -30.70 -24.29 -5.45
N PHE A 796 -31.40 -25.31 -4.97
CA PHE A 796 -32.78 -25.65 -5.29
C PHE A 796 -33.38 -26.34 -4.06
N ASP A 797 -34.49 -25.81 -3.54
CA ASP A 797 -35.25 -26.43 -2.43
C ASP A 797 -34.38 -26.72 -1.19
N GLY A 798 -33.55 -25.73 -0.82
CA GLY A 798 -32.58 -25.81 0.28
C GLY A 798 -31.40 -26.77 0.04
N ARG A 799 -31.28 -27.37 -1.15
CA ARG A 799 -30.24 -28.34 -1.50
C ARG A 799 -29.35 -27.81 -2.63
N LYS A 800 -28.08 -28.19 -2.64
CA LYS A 800 -27.14 -27.81 -3.71
C LYS A 800 -26.88 -28.97 -4.64
N PHE A 801 -26.93 -28.72 -5.94
CA PHE A 801 -26.73 -29.72 -6.98
C PHE A 801 -25.62 -29.30 -7.94
N ALA A 802 -24.82 -30.27 -8.39
CA ALA A 802 -23.83 -30.06 -9.43
C ALA A 802 -24.45 -29.85 -10.80
N VAL A 803 -23.86 -28.88 -11.47
CA VAL A 803 -24.45 -28.19 -12.58
C VAL A 803 -23.29 -27.77 -13.50
N ALA A 804 -23.24 -28.26 -14.74
CA ALA A 804 -22.64 -27.52 -15.86
C ALA A 804 -23.78 -26.86 -16.66
N SER A 805 -23.62 -26.41 -17.90
CA SER A 805 -24.54 -25.49 -18.63
C SER A 805 -26.00 -25.97 -19.01
N GLY A 806 -26.96 -26.26 -18.10
CA GLY A 806 -28.41 -26.52 -18.40
C GLY A 806 -29.31 -27.66 -17.77
N ARG A 807 -28.85 -28.76 -17.11
CA ARG A 807 -29.50 -29.99 -16.51
C ARG A 807 -28.65 -30.79 -15.50
N ILE A 808 -29.11 -30.98 -14.26
CA ILE A 808 -28.40 -31.53 -13.10
C ILE A 808 -27.47 -32.69 -13.45
N ILE A 809 -26.22 -32.67 -12.97
CA ILE A 809 -25.27 -33.79 -13.09
C ILE A 809 -25.61 -34.88 -12.06
N ASP A 810 -26.77 -35.52 -12.20
CA ASP A 810 -27.30 -36.53 -11.27
C ASP A 810 -26.56 -37.88 -11.35
N GLU A 811 -25.71 -38.06 -12.37
CA GLU A 811 -24.87 -39.25 -12.57
C GLU A 811 -23.58 -39.27 -11.73
N TYR A 812 -23.14 -38.14 -11.15
CA TYR A 812 -21.85 -38.06 -10.44
C TYR A 812 -21.97 -38.31 -8.93
N SER A 813 -21.02 -39.04 -8.35
CA SER A 813 -20.82 -39.14 -6.90
C SER A 813 -19.32 -39.17 -6.57
N GLY A 814 -18.90 -38.45 -5.53
CA GLY A 814 -17.49 -38.22 -5.22
C GLY A 814 -17.20 -36.75 -4.91
N LEU A 815 -15.92 -36.40 -4.69
CA LEU A 815 -15.52 -35.00 -4.50
C LEU A 815 -15.65 -34.22 -5.81
N TRP A 816 -16.17 -33.00 -5.72
CA TRP A 816 -16.38 -32.06 -6.82
C TRP A 816 -15.91 -30.67 -6.40
N GLN A 817 -15.08 -30.02 -7.21
CA GLN A 817 -14.74 -28.62 -7.01
C GLN A 817 -15.81 -27.74 -7.64
N ASP A 818 -16.45 -26.90 -6.84
CA ASP A 818 -17.33 -25.86 -7.36
C ASP A 818 -16.48 -24.78 -8.09
N PRO A 819 -16.64 -24.58 -9.42
CA PRO A 819 -15.86 -23.59 -10.17
C PRO A 819 -16.19 -22.14 -9.82
N ALA A 820 -17.27 -21.87 -9.08
CA ALA A 820 -17.65 -20.51 -8.67
C ALA A 820 -16.97 -20.09 -7.34
N SER A 821 -16.77 -21.02 -6.41
CA SER A 821 -16.18 -20.75 -5.08
C SER A 821 -14.84 -21.44 -4.82
N GLU A 822 -14.33 -22.22 -5.78
CA GLU A 822 -13.13 -23.07 -5.73
C GLU A 822 -13.12 -24.13 -4.61
N LYS A 823 -14.20 -24.25 -3.84
CA LYS A 823 -14.35 -25.16 -2.71
C LYS A 823 -14.75 -26.56 -3.19
N TRP A 824 -14.22 -27.56 -2.50
CA TRP A 824 -14.52 -28.96 -2.75
C TRP A 824 -15.68 -29.45 -1.87
N TYR A 825 -16.64 -30.13 -2.50
CA TYR A 825 -17.83 -30.69 -1.88
C TYR A 825 -17.96 -32.17 -2.22
N TYR A 826 -18.46 -32.98 -1.29
CA TYR A 826 -18.84 -34.36 -1.56
C TYR A 826 -20.25 -34.43 -2.12
N LEU A 827 -20.38 -35.00 -3.31
CA LEU A 827 -21.64 -35.18 -4.00
C LEU A 827 -22.08 -36.64 -3.93
N VAL A 828 -23.39 -36.84 -3.76
CA VAL A 828 -24.08 -38.12 -3.93
C VAL A 828 -25.18 -37.89 -4.96
N ARG A 829 -25.04 -38.50 -6.14
CA ARG A 829 -25.94 -38.34 -7.29
C ARG A 829 -26.20 -36.87 -7.65
N GLY A 830 -25.12 -36.12 -7.81
CA GLY A 830 -25.11 -34.69 -8.09
C GLY A 830 -25.43 -33.79 -6.90
N GLN A 831 -26.15 -34.26 -5.87
CA GLN A 831 -26.50 -33.45 -4.70
C GLN A 831 -25.33 -33.36 -3.71
N VAL A 832 -25.03 -32.15 -3.21
CA VAL A 832 -24.20 -31.96 -2.02
C VAL A 832 -24.87 -32.66 -0.84
N THR A 833 -24.11 -33.51 -0.14
CA THR A 833 -24.57 -34.16 1.10
C THR A 833 -24.33 -33.26 2.31
N ASP A 834 -24.96 -33.60 3.42
CA ASP A 834 -24.76 -33.12 4.79
C ASP A 834 -23.79 -33.99 5.60
N LYS A 835 -23.21 -35.05 5.01
CA LYS A 835 -22.43 -36.06 5.75
C LYS A 835 -21.01 -35.61 6.06
N THR A 836 -20.64 -35.77 7.32
CA THR A 836 -19.25 -35.89 7.78
C THR A 836 -18.78 -37.34 7.57
N THR A 837 -17.73 -37.57 6.77
CA THR A 837 -17.31 -38.92 6.32
C THR A 837 -15.90 -38.90 5.70
N LEU A 838 -15.29 -40.08 5.52
CA LEU A 838 -14.21 -40.25 4.55
C LEU A 838 -14.76 -40.44 3.12
N VAL A 839 -14.02 -39.97 2.11
CA VAL A 839 -14.32 -40.12 0.67
C VAL A 839 -13.04 -40.46 -0.10
N LEU A 840 -13.09 -41.47 -0.96
CA LEU A 840 -11.98 -41.82 -1.87
C LEU A 840 -12.04 -40.93 -3.13
N TYR A 841 -10.95 -40.25 -3.45
CA TYR A 841 -10.81 -39.43 -4.66
C TYR A 841 -9.37 -39.50 -5.18
N ASP A 842 -9.19 -39.67 -6.50
CA ASP A 842 -7.89 -39.80 -7.17
C ASP A 842 -6.85 -40.70 -6.45
N GLY A 843 -7.31 -41.86 -5.95
CA GLY A 843 -6.48 -42.84 -5.24
C GLY A 843 -6.14 -42.51 -3.78
N ALA A 844 -6.55 -41.34 -3.26
CA ALA A 844 -6.36 -40.94 -1.87
C ALA A 844 -7.70 -40.80 -1.13
N TRP A 845 -7.71 -41.12 0.17
CA TRP A 845 -8.86 -40.85 1.02
C TRP A 845 -8.79 -39.40 1.54
N PHE A 846 -9.95 -38.76 1.64
CA PHE A 846 -10.10 -37.39 2.13
C PHE A 846 -11.20 -37.31 3.19
N TYR A 847 -11.02 -36.46 4.19
CA TYR A 847 -11.99 -36.17 5.23
C TYR A 847 -12.90 -35.01 4.82
N VAL A 848 -14.20 -35.26 4.92
CA VAL A 848 -15.28 -34.33 4.58
C VAL A 848 -16.06 -34.07 5.86
N ILE A 849 -16.33 -32.79 6.15
CA ILE A 849 -17.19 -32.34 7.24
C ILE A 849 -18.40 -31.65 6.60
N ASP A 850 -19.60 -32.07 6.98
CA ASP A 850 -20.89 -31.54 6.52
C ASP A 850 -20.95 -31.35 4.98
N GLY A 851 -20.50 -32.39 4.27
CA GLY A 851 -20.42 -32.39 2.80
C GLY A 851 -19.35 -31.53 2.16
N ARG A 852 -18.51 -30.81 2.92
CA ARG A 852 -17.39 -30.01 2.40
C ARG A 852 -16.04 -30.67 2.75
N LEU A 853 -15.08 -30.63 1.82
CA LEU A 853 -13.71 -31.07 2.08
C LEU A 853 -13.12 -30.27 3.26
N ALA A 854 -12.62 -30.96 4.27
CA ALA A 854 -12.00 -30.37 5.44
C ALA A 854 -10.53 -29.98 5.17
N SER A 855 -10.31 -29.12 4.17
CA SER A 855 -9.00 -28.73 3.60
C SER A 855 -7.94 -28.33 4.64
N ASP A 856 -8.38 -27.77 5.76
CA ASP A 856 -7.53 -27.21 6.79
C ASP A 856 -7.42 -28.13 8.03
N PHE A 857 -8.23 -29.20 8.08
CA PHE A 857 -8.24 -30.16 9.19
C PHE A 857 -6.97 -31.02 9.18
N THR A 858 -6.32 -31.08 10.33
CA THR A 858 -5.20 -31.98 10.63
C THR A 858 -5.39 -32.54 12.03
N GLY A 859 -5.32 -33.86 12.17
CA GLY A 859 -5.70 -34.57 13.40
C GLY A 859 -6.07 -36.04 13.12
N THR A 860 -6.74 -36.70 14.06
CA THR A 860 -7.18 -38.10 13.89
C THR A 860 -8.72 -38.17 13.81
N VAL A 861 -9.25 -39.04 12.96
CA VAL A 861 -10.69 -39.28 12.81
C VAL A 861 -11.03 -40.75 13.03
N ASN A 862 -12.20 -41.04 13.60
CA ASN A 862 -12.74 -42.39 13.64
C ASN A 862 -13.60 -42.63 12.39
N TYR A 863 -13.39 -43.73 11.68
CA TYR A 863 -14.21 -44.17 10.55
C TYR A 863 -14.34 -45.69 10.56
N ASP A 864 -15.56 -46.20 10.48
CA ASP A 864 -15.88 -47.64 10.52
C ASP A 864 -15.16 -48.43 11.62
N GLY A 865 -15.12 -47.87 12.84
CA GLY A 865 -14.47 -48.46 14.01
C GLY A 865 -12.94 -48.32 14.09
N ALA A 866 -12.27 -47.89 13.01
CA ALA A 866 -10.83 -47.66 12.97
C ALA A 866 -10.48 -46.16 13.09
N LYS A 867 -9.31 -45.86 13.65
CA LYS A 867 -8.75 -44.50 13.66
C LYS A 867 -7.88 -44.28 12.42
N PHE A 868 -7.94 -43.08 11.85
CA PHE A 868 -7.11 -42.68 10.72
C PHE A 868 -6.52 -41.29 10.96
N ASN A 869 -5.27 -41.08 10.59
CA ASN A 869 -4.66 -39.75 10.63
C ASN A 869 -5.07 -38.93 9.40
N VAL A 870 -5.22 -37.63 9.56
CA VAL A 870 -5.61 -36.69 8.52
C VAL A 870 -4.65 -35.50 8.56
N VAL A 871 -4.17 -35.06 7.41
CA VAL A 871 -3.31 -33.88 7.25
C VAL A 871 -3.84 -33.06 6.08
N LYS A 872 -4.26 -31.81 6.36
CA LYS A 872 -4.90 -30.90 5.40
C LYS A 872 -6.04 -31.55 4.60
N GLY A 873 -6.94 -32.23 5.32
CA GLY A 873 -8.08 -32.94 4.76
C GLY A 873 -7.77 -34.24 4.04
N GLN A 874 -6.51 -34.61 3.77
CA GLN A 874 -6.15 -35.91 3.20
C GLN A 874 -5.82 -36.93 4.30
N VAL A 875 -6.27 -38.17 4.14
CA VAL A 875 -6.15 -39.26 5.12
C VAL A 875 -4.90 -40.11 4.86
N TYR A 876 -4.19 -40.47 5.94
CA TYR A 876 -2.88 -41.13 5.94
C TYR A 876 -2.86 -42.34 6.88
N GLY A 877 -3.31 -43.49 6.37
CA GLY A 877 -3.23 -44.77 7.06
C GLY A 877 -4.09 -44.89 8.32
N GLN A 878 -4.11 -46.09 8.90
CA GLN A 878 -4.67 -46.33 10.22
C GLN A 878 -3.72 -45.74 11.29
N ALA A 879 -4.28 -45.13 12.33
CA ALA A 879 -3.57 -44.45 13.42
C ALA A 879 -3.47 -45.32 14.68
#